data_AF-A0AAV2ZCE4-F1
#
_entry.id   AF-A0AAV2ZCE4-F1
#
_cell.length_a   1.000
_cell.length_b   1.000
_cell.length_c   1.000
_cell.angle_alpha   90.00
_cell.angle_beta   90.00
_cell.angle_gamma   90.00
#
_symmetry.space_group_name_H-M   'P 1'
#
loop_
_entity.id
_entity.type
_entity.pdbx_description
1 polymer ?
#
loop_
_entity_poly.entity_id
_entity_poly.type
_entity_poly.pdbx_seq_one_letter_code
_entity_poly.pdbx_strand_id
1 'polypeptide(L)'
;MMVMQVQQLDCPDGGFSSGFEREYTDICVSIDEADWYEDALTPQTKITKAKNRYRDVLPFEHTRVRLPNPHHAPGGDYINANYIDDDYIACCAPIPNVMHDFWSMVWHSDVHVILMLTNFVERERLKADIYWDARGKPVDFRGIFVQLLEEESHPMSHGFLIRKFKVWLQDQNGREVATRIVLQVQLTIWPDHGVLRDFRVIAPMLQLVNAYKHESSRVAGVNTRVIVHCSAGIGRSGTFIAIDILLKSIEAALRDTSKQSEQRLATALDVRRVVHHIRSQRPGMVQTPSSMSRPSVRVATPPTWVDQVRAFLALNAVQRVMSALVLAPLVTVFLWDSPAIATATVCAFVTSACTYEYAWLCHRIGLRVLPRLEATPLSPASASASACRSASDHDSFRSRPSSSTRRRDAVEVAPGLPHTDSRPDVLMASQSLRQSHTPLLESRVDEEHGSMRRLDQHELRRVDARLLQRCAVSNVAERWFCGNEWVAAIVLSTISMAVTSTIFLICAPMVGQLRSTEFYESRYFFAFPTDFFGSMCAFFTPNWSYAFICLIENVVFTLLTMHSTICPINQFSCGLSVEPAQIFLTGMLTILIFRFTTTRKSGPAVFLAFLLDLVGLLYIVGSLSVIVAFVDDNRKTLYRKLLIVLLYVVWASDSGAYFTGKLLAYCRYKNYHPLAAHLSKNKDYEGTLGAIVFGIAAMFIATAIVDVPGSPCAKIIFTILAVIIGRLGDLFESLLKRAAGVKDSGKLIPGHGGMLDRIDALMFASLVFARYYAMVMMPDQGRDPDVVG
;
A
#
# COMPACT_ATOMS: atom_id res chain seq x y z
N MET A 1 16.47 43.79 -8.51
CA MET A 1 17.59 42.95 -8.02
C MET A 1 17.18 41.49 -7.82
N MET A 2 16.49 41.12 -6.72
CA MET A 2 16.14 39.70 -6.43
C MET A 2 15.43 38.97 -7.59
N VAL A 3 14.51 39.63 -8.29
CA VAL A 3 13.83 39.06 -9.48
C VAL A 3 14.82 38.69 -10.59
N MET A 4 15.89 39.47 -10.79
CA MET A 4 16.90 39.23 -11.83
C MET A 4 17.88 38.10 -11.45
N GLN A 5 18.30 38.03 -10.18
CA GLN A 5 19.11 36.89 -9.70
C GLN A 5 18.33 35.57 -9.81
N VAL A 6 17.05 35.57 -9.44
CA VAL A 6 16.16 34.41 -9.61
C VAL A 6 15.97 34.05 -11.08
N GLN A 7 15.87 35.03 -11.99
CA GLN A 7 15.79 34.79 -13.43
C GLN A 7 17.10 34.21 -14.00
N GLN A 8 18.26 34.57 -13.47
CA GLN A 8 19.54 33.94 -13.86
C GLN A 8 19.61 32.48 -13.41
N LEU A 9 19.10 32.13 -12.23
CA LEU A 9 19.07 30.75 -11.73
C LEU A 9 18.02 29.85 -12.41
N ASP A 10 16.99 30.42 -13.03
CA ASP A 10 15.99 29.71 -13.86
C ASP A 10 16.49 29.42 -15.30
N CYS A 11 17.55 30.08 -15.77
CA CYS A 11 18.12 29.84 -17.09
C CYS A 11 19.05 28.60 -17.10
N PRO A 12 18.89 27.68 -18.07
CA PRO A 12 19.83 26.56 -18.23
C PRO A 12 21.12 27.02 -18.92
N ASP A 13 22.15 27.30 -18.12
CA ASP A 13 23.51 27.56 -18.60
C ASP A 13 24.13 26.27 -19.19
N GLY A 14 23.94 26.06 -20.51
CA GLY A 14 24.70 25.15 -21.37
C GLY A 14 24.62 23.64 -21.07
N GLY A 15 24.08 23.24 -19.93
CA GLY A 15 23.95 21.86 -19.47
C GLY A 15 22.58 21.58 -18.87
N PHE A 16 22.22 20.30 -18.77
CA PHE A 16 20.85 19.82 -18.50
C PHE A 16 20.24 20.15 -17.12
N SER A 17 20.93 20.87 -16.24
CA SER A 17 20.47 21.23 -14.88
C SER A 17 20.30 22.75 -14.69
N SER A 18 19.26 23.13 -13.94
CA SER A 18 18.96 24.53 -13.58
C SER A 18 19.94 25.08 -12.52
N GLY A 19 20.07 26.40 -12.42
CA GLY A 19 20.90 27.04 -11.39
C GLY A 19 20.47 26.67 -9.96
N PHE A 20 19.16 26.61 -9.71
CA PHE A 20 18.59 26.13 -8.43
C PHE A 20 19.00 24.69 -8.09
N GLU A 21 19.09 23.81 -9.09
CA GLU A 21 19.45 22.41 -8.89
C GLU A 21 20.95 22.26 -8.58
N ARG A 22 21.81 23.09 -9.20
CA ARG A 22 23.24 23.18 -8.86
C ARG A 22 23.43 23.71 -7.44
N GLU A 23 22.79 24.83 -7.09
CA GLU A 23 22.88 25.43 -5.74
C GLU A 23 22.37 24.47 -4.64
N TYR A 24 21.26 23.76 -4.90
CA TYR A 24 20.76 22.71 -4.01
C TYR A 24 21.78 21.57 -3.84
N THR A 25 22.38 21.11 -4.94
CA THR A 25 23.35 20.01 -4.94
C THR A 25 24.63 20.41 -4.21
N ASP A 26 25.15 21.62 -4.43
CA ASP A 26 26.29 22.17 -3.68
C ASP A 26 26.04 22.14 -2.16
N ILE A 27 24.85 22.53 -1.71
CA ILE A 27 24.49 22.52 -0.29
C ILE A 27 24.47 21.08 0.24
N CYS A 28 23.87 20.14 -0.50
CA CYS A 28 23.91 18.72 -0.16
C CYS A 28 25.35 18.21 -0.02
N VAL A 29 26.20 18.41 -1.03
CA VAL A 29 27.61 17.97 -0.99
C VAL A 29 28.37 18.60 0.18
N SER A 30 28.15 19.89 0.46
CA SER A 30 28.87 20.61 1.53
C SER A 30 28.57 20.14 2.97
N ILE A 31 27.48 19.41 3.18
CA ILE A 31 27.04 18.94 4.51
C ILE A 31 26.82 17.44 4.52
N ASP A 32 25.95 16.92 3.64
CA ASP A 32 25.50 15.54 3.63
C ASP A 32 26.61 14.56 3.14
N GLU A 33 27.65 15.05 2.44
CA GLU A 33 28.82 14.28 1.98
C GLU A 33 30.13 14.66 2.71
N ALA A 34 30.07 15.50 3.76
CA ALA A 34 31.26 15.91 4.49
C ALA A 34 31.78 14.82 5.44
N ASP A 35 33.11 14.69 5.58
CA ASP A 35 33.75 13.63 6.39
C ASP A 35 33.23 13.53 7.84
N TRP A 36 32.80 14.65 8.43
CA TRP A 36 32.29 14.75 9.80
C TRP A 36 30.81 14.38 9.96
N TYR A 37 30.06 14.21 8.86
CA TYR A 37 28.59 14.13 8.89
C TYR A 37 28.08 12.93 9.70
N GLU A 38 28.58 11.72 9.43
CA GLU A 38 28.15 10.51 10.13
C GLU A 38 28.53 10.53 11.61
N ASP A 39 29.71 11.07 11.96
CA ASP A 39 30.17 11.22 13.35
C ASP A 39 29.34 12.24 14.14
N ALA A 40 28.71 13.21 13.48
CA ALA A 40 27.81 14.18 14.10
C ALA A 40 26.39 13.63 14.35
N LEU A 41 26.00 12.50 13.76
CA LEU A 41 24.67 11.91 13.97
C LEU A 41 24.55 11.27 15.36
N THR A 42 23.37 11.40 15.99
CA THR A 42 23.12 10.80 17.31
C THR A 42 23.30 9.28 17.29
N PRO A 43 24.15 8.70 18.16
CA PRO A 43 24.36 7.25 18.24
C PRO A 43 23.08 6.44 18.46
N GLN A 44 22.92 5.37 17.67
CA GLN A 44 21.65 4.64 17.56
C GLN A 44 21.68 3.22 18.16
N THR A 45 21.07 3.05 19.34
CA THR A 45 20.83 1.75 19.97
C THR A 45 19.58 1.05 19.41
N LYS A 46 19.33 -0.22 19.77
CA LYS A 46 18.09 -0.92 19.37
C LYS A 46 16.82 -0.18 19.82
N ILE A 47 16.86 0.50 20.96
CA ILE A 47 15.72 1.23 21.51
C ILE A 47 15.57 2.59 20.81
N THR A 48 16.64 3.36 20.61
CA THR A 48 16.52 4.67 19.92
C THR A 48 16.16 4.51 18.44
N LYS A 49 16.63 3.45 17.78
CA LYS A 49 16.16 3.06 16.42
C LYS A 49 14.64 2.85 16.35
N ALA A 50 14.03 2.30 17.39
CA ALA A 50 12.58 2.07 17.44
C ALA A 50 11.76 3.36 17.74
N LYS A 51 12.42 4.47 18.12
CA LYS A 51 11.79 5.78 18.28
C LYS A 51 11.79 6.63 16.99
N ASN A 52 12.48 6.19 15.93
CA ASN A 52 12.55 6.92 14.66
C ASN A 52 11.45 6.49 13.69
N ARG A 53 10.75 7.45 13.07
CA ARG A 53 9.78 7.15 11.99
C ARG A 53 10.47 6.69 10.69
N TYR A 54 11.70 7.16 10.47
CA TYR A 54 12.55 6.87 9.31
C TYR A 54 13.94 6.48 9.81
N ARG A 55 14.56 5.42 9.24
CA ARG A 55 15.86 4.91 9.73
C ARG A 55 17.05 5.73 9.26
N ASP A 56 16.82 6.51 8.21
CA ASP A 56 17.70 7.38 7.43
C ASP A 56 17.58 8.86 7.82
N VAL A 57 16.64 9.22 8.69
CA VAL A 57 16.48 10.59 9.21
C VAL A 57 16.80 10.59 10.69
N LEU A 58 18.05 10.90 11.01
CA LEU A 58 18.57 10.97 12.37
C LEU A 58 18.83 12.44 12.78
N PRO A 59 18.68 12.79 14.07
CA PRO A 59 19.11 14.09 14.55
C PRO A 59 20.64 14.16 14.65
N PHE A 60 21.22 15.35 14.49
CA PHE A 60 22.59 15.63 14.93
C PHE A 60 22.69 15.69 16.47
N GLU A 61 23.78 15.20 17.05
CA GLU A 61 23.96 15.07 18.51
C GLU A 61 24.17 16.42 19.22
N HIS A 62 24.77 17.41 18.55
CA HIS A 62 25.07 18.73 19.13
C HIS A 62 23.83 19.62 19.28
N THR A 63 22.81 19.44 18.45
CA THR A 63 21.57 20.23 18.45
C THR A 63 20.32 19.44 18.86
N ARG A 64 20.43 18.14 19.16
CA ARG A 64 19.23 17.35 19.47
C ARG A 64 18.53 17.82 20.73
N VAL A 65 17.21 17.63 20.76
CA VAL A 65 16.44 17.78 21.99
C VAL A 65 16.74 16.59 22.92
N ARG A 66 16.96 16.88 24.20
CA ARG A 66 17.21 15.89 25.26
C ARG A 66 16.02 15.88 26.21
N LEU A 67 15.39 14.72 26.36
CA LEU A 67 14.28 14.55 27.30
C LEU A 67 14.79 14.50 28.75
N PRO A 68 14.07 15.09 29.72
CA PRO A 68 14.43 15.00 31.12
C PRO A 68 14.17 13.59 31.69
N ASN A 69 14.80 13.29 32.83
CA ASN A 69 14.67 12.04 33.58
C ASN A 69 14.97 10.74 32.78
N PRO A 70 16.11 10.66 32.07
CA PRO A 70 16.44 9.53 31.18
C PRO A 70 16.45 8.15 31.86
N HIS A 71 16.72 8.09 33.17
CA HIS A 71 16.79 6.85 33.93
C HIS A 71 15.46 6.06 34.01
N HIS A 72 14.32 6.71 33.76
CA HIS A 72 13.00 6.08 33.82
C HIS A 72 12.38 5.82 32.44
N ALA A 73 13.06 6.21 31.35
CA ALA A 73 12.55 6.12 29.99
C ALA A 73 13.28 5.02 29.18
N PRO A 74 12.55 4.09 28.52
CA PRO A 74 13.18 3.18 27.56
C PRO A 74 13.83 4.00 26.44
N GLY A 75 15.16 3.94 26.33
CA GLY A 75 15.93 4.72 25.34
C GLY A 75 16.48 6.05 25.85
N GLY A 76 16.46 6.32 27.16
CA GLY A 76 17.14 7.47 27.76
C GLY A 76 16.55 8.81 27.38
N ASP A 77 17.40 9.81 27.14
CA ASP A 77 17.03 11.20 26.82
C ASP A 77 16.61 11.40 25.35
N TYR A 78 16.43 10.33 24.57
CA TYR A 78 16.32 10.40 23.11
C TYR A 78 14.90 10.66 22.60
N ILE A 79 14.78 11.68 21.76
CA ILE A 79 13.69 11.92 20.80
C ILE A 79 14.28 12.39 19.45
N ASN A 80 13.62 12.06 18.33
CA ASN A 80 14.05 12.51 17.01
C ASN A 80 13.60 13.96 16.72
N ALA A 81 14.33 14.90 17.32
CA ALA A 81 14.11 16.34 17.20
C ALA A 81 15.44 17.10 17.35
N ASN A 82 15.57 18.23 16.67
CA ASN A 82 16.68 19.19 16.85
C ASN A 82 16.11 20.58 17.13
N TYR A 83 16.83 21.34 17.95
CA TYR A 83 16.68 22.79 17.98
C TYR A 83 17.14 23.37 16.63
N ILE A 84 16.40 24.35 16.11
CA ILE A 84 16.81 25.17 14.98
C ILE A 84 16.74 26.62 15.44
N ASP A 85 17.91 27.21 15.63
CA ASP A 85 18.10 28.45 16.40
C ASP A 85 17.41 28.38 17.78
N ASP A 86 17.21 29.51 18.44
CA ASP A 86 16.45 29.57 19.70
C ASP A 86 14.93 29.49 19.52
N ASP A 87 14.43 29.61 18.29
CA ASP A 87 13.02 29.84 17.98
C ASP A 87 12.22 28.55 17.75
N TYR A 88 12.85 27.47 17.24
CA TYR A 88 12.13 26.29 16.76
C TYR A 88 12.67 24.96 17.28
N ILE A 89 11.80 23.96 17.28
CA ILE A 89 12.15 22.55 17.41
C ILE A 89 11.64 21.81 16.17
N ALA A 90 12.54 21.32 15.32
CA ALA A 90 12.20 20.53 14.13
C ALA A 90 12.22 19.04 14.48
N CYS A 91 11.07 18.36 14.36
CA CYS A 91 10.94 16.95 14.76
C CYS A 91 10.15 16.09 13.77
N CYS A 92 10.35 14.76 13.84
CA CYS A 92 9.46 13.80 13.17
C CYS A 92 8.03 13.88 13.72
N ALA A 93 7.02 13.48 12.93
CA ALA A 93 5.70 13.20 13.47
C ALA A 93 5.79 12.02 14.48
N PRO A 94 5.26 12.15 15.71
CA PRO A 94 5.36 11.12 16.72
C PRO A 94 4.68 9.82 16.26
N ILE A 95 5.34 8.69 16.49
CA ILE A 95 4.79 7.33 16.33
C ILE A 95 4.21 6.86 17.68
N PRO A 96 3.33 5.84 17.74
CA PRO A 96 2.59 5.54 18.97
C PRO A 96 3.44 5.26 20.22
N ASN A 97 4.61 4.63 20.07
CA ASN A 97 5.55 4.37 21.17
C ASN A 97 6.41 5.59 21.57
N VAL A 98 6.21 6.75 20.93
CA VAL A 98 6.96 8.02 21.12
C VAL A 98 6.00 9.17 21.46
N MET A 99 4.69 8.95 21.51
CA MET A 99 3.71 10.02 21.84
C MET A 99 3.94 10.60 23.25
N HIS A 100 4.36 9.78 24.21
CA HIS A 100 4.72 10.26 25.56
C HIS A 100 6.01 11.07 25.57
N ASP A 101 7.03 10.65 24.82
CA ASP A 101 8.27 11.42 24.62
C ASP A 101 7.96 12.78 23.96
N PHE A 102 7.05 12.81 22.98
CA PHE A 102 6.64 14.04 22.29
C PHE A 102 5.93 15.02 23.23
N TRP A 103 4.95 14.58 24.04
CA TRP A 103 4.32 15.47 25.01
C TRP A 103 5.25 15.87 26.16
N SER A 104 6.19 15.00 26.55
CA SER A 104 7.29 15.37 27.46
C SER A 104 8.16 16.49 26.88
N MET A 105 8.53 16.41 25.60
CA MET A 105 9.22 17.49 24.90
C MET A 105 8.38 18.78 24.84
N VAL A 106 7.11 18.70 24.45
CA VAL A 106 6.21 19.88 24.42
C VAL A 106 6.15 20.58 25.78
N TRP A 107 6.01 19.81 26.86
CA TRP A 107 5.92 20.35 28.21
C TRP A 107 7.23 21.01 28.66
N HIS A 108 8.34 20.26 28.66
CA HIS A 108 9.62 20.69 29.23
C HIS A 108 10.42 21.66 28.37
N SER A 109 10.09 21.82 27.08
CA SER A 109 10.68 22.83 26.20
C SER A 109 9.86 24.14 26.12
N ASP A 110 8.92 24.34 27.05
CA ASP A 110 8.03 25.50 27.14
C ASP A 110 7.29 25.84 25.83
N VAL A 111 6.88 24.79 25.11
CA VAL A 111 6.19 24.94 23.82
C VAL A 111 4.72 25.24 24.05
N HIS A 112 4.27 26.31 23.40
CA HIS A 112 2.86 26.76 23.40
C HIS A 112 2.23 26.67 22.01
N VAL A 113 3.03 26.51 20.94
CA VAL A 113 2.56 26.39 19.55
C VAL A 113 3.20 25.19 18.85
N ILE A 114 2.37 24.33 18.27
CA ILE A 114 2.76 23.17 17.47
C ILE A 114 2.30 23.39 16.02
N LEU A 115 3.23 23.32 15.08
CA LEU A 115 2.99 23.46 13.65
C LEU A 115 3.03 22.10 12.95
N MET A 116 1.89 21.68 12.41
CA MET A 116 1.73 20.41 11.72
C MET A 116 1.59 20.64 10.20
N LEU A 117 2.67 20.42 9.46
CA LEU A 117 2.74 20.66 8.01
C LEU A 117 2.39 19.41 7.19
N THR A 118 1.51 18.55 7.68
CA THR A 118 1.11 17.30 7.01
C THR A 118 -0.32 16.92 7.34
N ASN A 119 -0.99 16.24 6.40
CA ASN A 119 -2.16 15.45 6.73
C ASN A 119 -1.71 14.13 7.39
N PHE A 120 -2.59 13.48 8.17
CA PHE A 120 -2.28 12.18 8.79
C PHE A 120 -2.02 11.09 7.74
N VAL A 121 -2.82 11.08 6.67
CA VAL A 121 -2.71 10.14 5.56
C VAL A 121 -2.61 10.92 4.26
N GLU A 122 -1.54 10.69 3.50
CA GLU A 122 -1.34 11.28 2.17
C GLU A 122 -1.01 10.15 1.20
N ARG A 123 -1.69 10.11 0.05
CA ARG A 123 -1.56 9.03 -0.96
C ARG A 123 -1.65 7.62 -0.35
N GLU A 124 -2.58 7.43 0.61
CA GLU A 124 -2.80 6.18 1.38
C GLU A 124 -1.60 5.74 2.26
N ARG A 125 -0.58 6.58 2.44
CA ARG A 125 0.51 6.38 3.40
C ARG A 125 0.27 7.20 4.66
N LEU A 126 0.42 6.56 5.82
CA LEU A 126 0.42 7.23 7.12
C LEU A 126 1.69 8.10 7.24
N LYS A 127 1.49 9.42 7.33
CA LYS A 127 2.54 10.43 7.49
C LYS A 127 2.70 10.88 8.94
N ALA A 128 1.59 10.93 9.67
CA ALA A 128 1.54 11.25 11.09
C ALA A 128 0.42 10.47 11.76
N ASP A 129 0.65 10.07 13.01
CA ASP A 129 -0.36 9.46 13.87
C ASP A 129 -1.11 10.56 14.65
N ILE A 130 -2.33 10.28 15.09
CA ILE A 130 -3.08 11.19 15.99
C ILE A 130 -2.49 11.01 17.39
N TYR A 131 -1.87 12.06 17.94
CA TYR A 131 -1.20 12.04 19.24
C TYR A 131 -2.05 12.61 20.39
N TRP A 132 -3.38 12.54 20.26
CA TRP A 132 -4.38 12.96 21.25
C TRP A 132 -5.67 12.14 21.06
N ASP A 133 -6.63 12.21 22.00
CA ASP A 133 -7.97 11.66 21.76
C ASP A 133 -8.83 12.66 20.95
N ALA A 134 -9.24 12.25 19.76
CA ALA A 134 -10.04 13.07 18.85
C ALA A 134 -11.49 13.30 19.31
N ARG A 135 -11.93 12.71 20.44
CA ARG A 135 -13.27 12.91 21.02
C ARG A 135 -13.24 13.86 22.24
N GLY A 136 -12.10 14.50 22.51
CA GLY A 136 -11.95 15.44 23.62
C GLY A 136 -11.82 14.79 25.00
N LYS A 137 -11.49 13.49 25.07
CA LYS A 137 -11.20 12.84 26.36
C LYS A 137 -9.78 13.20 26.84
N PRO A 138 -9.57 13.42 28.15
CA PRO A 138 -8.23 13.43 28.74
C PRO A 138 -7.48 12.13 28.46
N VAL A 139 -6.22 12.24 28.02
CA VAL A 139 -5.29 11.11 27.85
C VAL A 139 -4.05 11.36 28.70
N ASP A 140 -3.65 10.36 29.48
CA ASP A 140 -2.40 10.37 30.25
C ASP A 140 -1.21 9.90 29.39
N PHE A 141 -0.18 10.74 29.28
CA PHE A 141 1.10 10.46 28.65
C PHE A 141 2.24 10.39 29.69
N ARG A 142 2.08 9.56 30.73
CA ARG A 142 3.01 9.35 31.86
C ARG A 142 3.13 10.57 32.79
N GLY A 143 1.99 11.02 33.32
CA GLY A 143 1.86 12.17 34.22
C GLY A 143 1.61 13.50 33.52
N ILE A 144 1.67 13.52 32.18
CA ILE A 144 1.29 14.66 31.34
C ILE A 144 -0.06 14.36 30.72
N PHE A 145 -1.10 15.02 31.20
CA PHE A 145 -2.46 14.86 30.71
C PHE A 145 -2.72 15.83 29.56
N VAL A 146 -3.38 15.35 28.51
CA VAL A 146 -3.69 16.13 27.30
C VAL A 146 -5.17 15.97 26.97
N GLN A 147 -5.86 17.07 26.72
CA GLN A 147 -7.25 17.10 26.29
C GLN A 147 -7.44 18.09 25.14
N LEU A 148 -8.09 17.66 24.06
CA LEU A 148 -8.58 18.55 23.00
C LEU A 148 -9.78 19.33 23.55
N LEU A 149 -9.69 20.66 23.58
CA LEU A 149 -10.78 21.56 23.99
C LEU A 149 -11.64 21.95 22.78
N GLU A 150 -10.99 22.45 21.73
CA GLU A 150 -11.63 23.06 20.58
C GLU A 150 -10.88 22.66 19.30
N GLU A 151 -11.64 22.34 18.23
CA GLU A 151 -11.13 22.23 16.86
C GLU A 151 -11.93 23.21 15.98
N GLU A 152 -11.24 24.16 15.38
CA GLU A 152 -11.83 25.19 14.53
C GLU A 152 -11.22 25.13 13.12
N SER A 153 -12.08 25.03 12.11
CA SER A 153 -11.73 25.47 10.76
C SER A 153 -11.85 26.99 10.71
N HIS A 154 -10.72 27.70 10.60
CA HIS A 154 -10.69 29.16 10.68
C HIS A 154 -11.66 29.79 9.66
N PRO A 155 -12.57 30.71 10.08
CA PRO A 155 -13.69 31.18 9.24
C PRO A 155 -13.23 31.90 7.97
N MET A 156 -12.02 32.49 7.96
CA MET A 156 -11.39 33.03 6.75
C MET A 156 -10.54 31.97 6.02
N SER A 157 -11.18 30.88 5.57
CA SER A 157 -10.90 30.13 4.33
C SER A 157 -9.45 30.00 3.80
N HIS A 158 -8.46 29.65 4.62
CA HIS A 158 -7.06 29.49 4.18
C HIS A 158 -6.43 28.14 4.58
N GLY A 159 -7.03 27.01 4.21
CA GLY A 159 -6.32 25.72 4.07
C GLY A 159 -5.61 25.13 5.30
N PHE A 160 -5.81 25.67 6.51
CA PHE A 160 -5.31 25.14 7.78
C PHE A 160 -6.41 25.00 8.83
N LEU A 161 -6.19 24.10 9.77
CA LEU A 161 -7.04 23.83 10.94
C LEU A 161 -6.33 24.32 12.21
N ILE A 162 -7.11 24.75 13.20
CA ILE A 162 -6.61 25.18 14.51
C ILE A 162 -7.19 24.25 15.58
N ARG A 163 -6.35 23.81 16.52
CA ARG A 163 -6.79 23.05 17.71
C ARG A 163 -6.22 23.68 18.96
N LYS A 164 -7.03 23.76 20.02
CA LYS A 164 -6.59 24.16 21.37
C LYS A 164 -6.58 22.94 22.27
N PHE A 165 -5.45 22.69 22.91
CA PHE A 165 -5.26 21.61 23.87
C PHE A 165 -5.06 22.17 25.28
N LYS A 166 -5.74 21.58 26.27
CA LYS A 166 -5.33 21.68 27.67
C LYS A 166 -4.26 20.63 27.91
N VAL A 167 -3.12 21.04 28.46
CA VAL A 167 -2.04 20.15 28.89
C VAL A 167 -1.76 20.43 30.36
N TRP A 168 -1.70 19.40 31.21
CA TRP A 168 -1.46 19.59 32.65
C TRP A 168 -0.72 18.43 33.32
N LEU A 169 -0.12 18.73 34.47
CA LEU A 169 0.44 17.74 35.39
C LEU A 169 -0.53 17.49 36.55
N GLN A 170 -0.54 16.27 37.09
CA GLN A 170 -1.26 15.93 38.32
C GLN A 170 -0.32 15.49 39.45
N ASP A 171 -0.72 15.76 40.70
CA ASP A 171 -0.06 15.21 41.88
C ASP A 171 -0.47 13.75 42.14
N GLN A 172 0.12 13.14 43.17
CA GLN A 172 -0.21 11.76 43.60
C GLN A 172 -1.66 11.61 44.10
N ASN A 173 -2.38 12.71 44.32
CA ASN A 173 -3.78 12.76 44.75
C ASN A 173 -4.74 13.11 43.58
N GLY A 174 -4.24 13.19 42.34
CA GLY A 174 -5.01 13.53 41.14
C GLY A 174 -5.35 15.01 40.95
N ARG A 175 -4.75 15.92 41.74
CA ARG A 175 -4.99 17.37 41.65
C ARG A 175 -4.09 17.99 40.58
N GLU A 176 -4.62 18.95 39.80
CA GLU A 176 -3.83 19.68 38.81
C GLU A 176 -2.77 20.55 39.49
N VAL A 177 -1.49 20.33 39.17
CA VAL A 177 -0.34 21.06 39.74
C VAL A 177 0.06 22.24 38.88
N ALA A 178 0.04 22.06 37.56
CA ALA A 178 0.39 23.06 36.57
C ALA A 178 -0.35 22.77 35.27
N THR A 179 -0.85 23.81 34.61
CA THR A 179 -1.70 23.71 33.41
C THR A 179 -1.26 24.73 32.37
N ARG A 180 -1.24 24.33 31.09
CA ARG A 180 -0.89 25.14 29.92
C ARG A 180 -1.93 24.93 28.81
N ILE A 181 -2.20 25.97 28.03
CA ILE A 181 -2.89 25.86 26.75
C ILE A 181 -1.87 25.76 25.62
N VAL A 182 -2.00 24.75 24.77
CA VAL A 182 -1.14 24.55 23.60
C VAL A 182 -1.99 24.66 22.33
N LEU A 183 -1.59 25.54 21.42
CA LEU A 183 -2.22 25.70 20.11
C LEU A 183 -1.53 24.78 19.09
N GLN A 184 -2.30 24.02 18.33
CA GLN A 184 -1.80 23.34 17.13
C GLN A 184 -2.40 24.00 15.88
N VAL A 185 -1.55 24.32 14.92
CA VAL A 185 -1.95 24.82 13.60
C VAL A 185 -1.54 23.79 12.54
N GLN A 186 -2.51 23.16 11.88
CA GLN A 186 -2.29 22.11 10.88
C GLN A 186 -2.58 22.61 9.47
N LEU A 187 -1.58 22.66 8.60
CA LEU A 187 -1.75 22.98 7.18
C LEU A 187 -2.14 21.73 6.39
N THR A 188 -3.34 21.74 5.79
CA THR A 188 -3.93 20.57 5.11
C THR A 188 -3.74 20.59 3.58
N ILE A 189 -3.37 21.74 3.00
CA ILE A 189 -3.29 21.94 1.54
C ILE A 189 -1.89 21.75 0.92
N TRP A 190 -0.86 21.35 1.69
CA TRP A 190 0.47 21.03 1.13
C TRP A 190 0.49 19.59 0.58
N PRO A 191 0.72 19.36 -0.72
CA PRO A 191 0.71 18.01 -1.32
C PRO A 191 1.94 17.16 -0.95
N ASP A 192 1.78 15.82 -0.97
CA ASP A 192 2.83 14.83 -0.62
C ASP A 192 4.14 15.02 -1.39
N HIS A 193 4.02 15.20 -2.70
CA HIS A 193 5.13 15.54 -3.59
C HIS A 193 4.80 16.84 -4.32
N GLY A 194 5.79 17.73 -4.41
CA GLY A 194 5.67 19.07 -4.98
C GLY A 194 5.53 20.17 -3.92
N VAL A 195 5.48 21.41 -4.40
CA VAL A 195 5.32 22.60 -3.57
C VAL A 195 3.86 22.92 -3.28
N LEU A 196 3.66 23.75 -2.28
CA LEU A 196 2.39 24.43 -2.02
C LEU A 196 1.97 25.23 -3.26
N ARG A 197 0.70 25.11 -3.69
CA ARG A 197 0.21 25.77 -4.92
C ARG A 197 -0.20 27.23 -4.71
N ASP A 198 -0.65 27.56 -3.52
CA ASP A 198 -1.04 28.91 -3.14
C ASP A 198 -0.28 29.30 -1.87
N PHE A 199 0.73 30.16 -2.01
CA PHE A 199 1.56 30.60 -0.90
C PHE A 199 0.90 31.70 -0.06
N ARG A 200 -0.26 32.24 -0.46
CA ARG A 200 -0.99 33.27 0.30
C ARG A 200 -1.46 32.79 1.66
N VAL A 201 -1.54 31.48 1.88
CA VAL A 201 -1.78 30.85 3.18
C VAL A 201 -0.62 31.01 4.18
N ILE A 202 0.63 31.14 3.71
CA ILE A 202 1.80 31.14 4.57
C ILE A 202 1.87 32.41 5.43
N ALA A 203 1.58 33.58 4.86
CA ALA A 203 1.58 34.84 5.60
C ALA A 203 0.59 34.88 6.79
N PRO A 204 -0.71 34.61 6.65
CA PRO A 204 -1.64 34.59 7.79
C PRO A 204 -1.34 33.44 8.77
N MET A 205 -0.82 32.30 8.29
CA MET A 205 -0.38 31.20 9.15
C MET A 205 0.83 31.59 10.01
N LEU A 206 1.83 32.29 9.44
CA LEU A 206 2.97 32.84 10.16
C LEU A 206 2.55 33.95 11.14
N GLN A 207 1.67 34.86 10.72
CA GLN A 207 1.12 35.89 11.60
C GLN A 207 0.43 35.27 12.83
N LEU A 208 -0.40 34.24 12.62
CA LEU A 208 -1.05 33.50 13.71
C LEU A 208 -0.02 32.85 14.65
N VAL A 209 0.92 32.08 14.11
CA VAL A 209 1.95 31.36 14.88
C VAL A 209 2.83 32.33 15.67
N ASN A 210 3.34 33.38 15.03
CA ASN A 210 4.21 34.35 15.68
C ASN A 210 3.44 35.20 16.71
N ALA A 211 2.18 35.58 16.45
CA ALA A 211 1.36 36.29 17.44
C ALA A 211 1.15 35.45 18.71
N TYR A 212 0.73 34.18 18.56
CA TYR A 212 0.56 33.27 19.70
C TYR A 212 1.88 32.98 20.43
N LYS A 213 3.00 32.84 19.71
CA LYS A 213 4.33 32.72 20.31
C LYS A 213 4.68 33.95 21.15
N HIS A 214 4.52 35.16 20.61
CA HIS A 214 4.83 36.40 21.33
C HIS A 214 3.94 36.59 22.56
N GLU A 215 2.64 36.32 22.45
CA GLU A 215 1.72 36.39 23.60
C GLU A 215 2.09 35.37 24.68
N SER A 216 2.31 34.10 24.29
CA SER A 216 2.70 33.02 25.20
C SER A 216 4.03 33.33 25.90
N SER A 217 5.02 33.86 25.17
CA SER A 217 6.30 34.26 25.74
C SER A 217 6.17 35.40 26.76
N ARG A 218 5.29 36.37 26.49
CA ARG A 218 4.99 37.46 27.43
C ARG A 218 4.29 36.95 28.70
N VAL A 219 3.36 36.00 28.56
CA VAL A 219 2.59 35.43 29.69
C VAL A 219 3.43 34.48 30.54
N ALA A 220 4.27 33.65 29.91
CA ALA A 220 5.12 32.69 30.60
C ALA A 220 6.42 33.32 31.16
N GLY A 221 6.82 34.50 30.69
CA GLY A 221 8.09 35.15 31.06
C GLY A 221 9.34 34.47 30.47
N VAL A 222 9.16 33.61 29.46
CA VAL A 222 10.21 32.79 28.82
C VAL A 222 10.09 32.93 27.30
N ASN A 223 11.20 32.91 26.55
CA ASN A 223 11.12 32.82 25.08
C ASN A 223 10.61 31.43 24.66
N THR A 224 9.32 31.31 24.40
CA THR A 224 8.67 30.05 24.02
C THR A 224 9.08 29.61 22.62
N ARG A 225 9.23 28.29 22.43
CA ARG A 225 9.62 27.68 21.15
C ARG A 225 8.40 27.19 20.37
N VAL A 226 8.55 27.14 19.05
CA VAL A 226 7.55 26.55 18.14
C VAL A 226 8.03 25.17 17.68
N ILE A 227 7.28 24.11 17.96
CA ILE A 227 7.54 22.80 17.35
C ILE A 227 7.06 22.83 15.90
N VAL A 228 7.90 22.41 14.95
CA VAL A 228 7.54 22.33 13.53
C VAL A 228 7.77 20.91 13.02
N HIS A 229 6.68 20.17 12.80
CA HIS A 229 6.72 18.80 12.30
C HIS A 229 5.96 18.63 10.98
N CYS A 230 6.51 17.79 10.10
CA CYS A 230 5.79 17.22 8.97
C CYS A 230 5.69 15.71 9.20
N SER A 231 6.14 14.86 8.28
CA SER A 231 6.32 13.43 8.53
C SER A 231 7.72 13.12 9.09
N ALA A 232 8.77 13.43 8.32
CA ALA A 232 10.18 13.25 8.72
C ALA A 232 10.77 14.47 9.47
N GLY A 233 10.08 15.60 9.47
CA GLY A 233 10.57 16.82 10.14
C GLY A 233 11.74 17.52 9.44
N ILE A 234 11.91 17.32 8.13
CA ILE A 234 13.06 17.87 7.36
C ILE A 234 12.61 18.64 6.10
N GLY A 235 11.76 18.05 5.24
CA GLY A 235 11.30 18.68 3.99
C GLY A 235 10.45 19.94 4.21
N ARG A 236 9.14 19.78 4.42
CA ARG A 236 8.22 20.92 4.65
C ARG A 236 8.58 21.73 5.90
N SER A 237 9.06 21.07 6.97
CA SER A 237 9.53 21.75 8.19
C SER A 237 10.67 22.71 7.87
N GLY A 238 11.73 22.25 7.19
CA GLY A 238 12.83 23.10 6.78
C GLY A 238 12.40 24.21 5.83
N THR A 239 11.50 23.94 4.88
CA THR A 239 10.98 24.97 3.97
C THR A 239 10.22 26.07 4.73
N PHE A 240 9.39 25.72 5.70
CA PHE A 240 8.65 26.71 6.50
C PHE A 240 9.58 27.53 7.40
N ILE A 241 10.52 26.87 8.10
CA ILE A 241 11.50 27.55 8.96
C ILE A 241 12.39 28.48 8.15
N ALA A 242 12.88 28.05 6.97
CA ALA A 242 13.66 28.91 6.08
C ALA A 242 12.88 30.18 5.66
N ILE A 243 11.59 30.05 5.32
CA ILE A 243 10.74 31.19 4.95
C ILE A 243 10.60 32.18 6.12
N ASP A 244 10.34 31.71 7.34
CA ASP A 244 10.19 32.61 8.51
C ASP A 244 11.52 33.30 8.88
N ILE A 245 12.65 32.59 8.82
CA ILE A 245 13.99 33.16 9.03
C ILE A 245 14.31 34.23 7.97
N LEU A 246 14.02 33.96 6.69
CA LEU A 246 14.21 34.91 5.60
C LEU A 246 13.33 36.15 5.80
N LEU A 247 12.04 35.98 6.08
CA LEU A 247 11.11 37.09 6.31
C LEU A 247 11.53 37.96 7.51
N LYS A 248 11.88 37.35 8.65
CA LYS A 248 12.41 38.07 9.82
C LYS A 248 13.70 38.83 9.49
N SER A 249 14.61 38.23 8.71
CA SER A 249 15.86 38.86 8.27
C SER A 249 15.61 40.05 7.34
N ILE A 250 14.66 39.94 6.41
CA ILE A 250 14.26 41.00 5.49
C ILE A 250 13.58 42.14 6.27
N GLU A 251 12.65 41.85 7.18
CA GLU A 251 12.02 42.85 8.03
C GLU A 251 13.03 43.61 8.91
N ALA A 252 14.02 42.90 9.48
CA ALA A 252 15.08 43.53 10.25
C ALA A 252 15.95 44.44 9.38
N ALA A 253 16.33 44.00 8.16
CA ALA A 253 17.10 44.80 7.22
C ALA A 253 16.34 46.04 6.70
N LEU A 254 15.02 45.93 6.50
CA LEU A 254 14.17 47.04 6.04
C LEU A 254 13.90 48.11 7.12
N ARG A 255 14.04 47.76 8.41
CA ARG A 255 13.92 48.71 9.54
C ARG A 255 15.22 49.48 9.82
N ASP A 256 16.34 49.10 9.19
CA ASP A 256 17.65 49.71 9.39
C ASP A 256 17.92 50.81 8.35
N THR A 257 17.91 52.07 8.78
CA THR A 257 18.19 53.25 7.93
C THR A 257 19.69 53.55 7.74
N SER A 258 20.60 52.66 8.13
CA SER A 258 22.05 52.87 8.00
C SER A 258 22.56 52.68 6.55
N LYS A 259 23.77 53.20 6.27
CA LYS A 259 24.48 52.99 5.00
C LYS A 259 24.88 51.52 4.73
N GLN A 260 24.66 50.60 5.68
CA GLN A 260 24.88 49.16 5.50
C GLN A 260 23.62 48.40 5.06
N SER A 261 22.48 49.08 4.93
CA SER A 261 21.17 48.49 4.58
C SER A 261 21.20 47.63 3.32
N GLU A 262 21.85 48.05 2.23
CA GLU A 262 21.96 47.26 1.00
C GLU A 262 22.71 45.93 1.21
N GLN A 263 23.83 45.95 1.94
CA GLN A 263 24.62 44.73 2.24
C GLN A 263 23.88 43.79 3.19
N ARG A 264 23.17 44.34 4.18
CA ARG A 264 22.33 43.57 5.11
C ARG A 264 21.14 42.95 4.38
N LEU A 265 20.51 43.69 3.48
CA LEU A 265 19.42 43.20 2.64
C LEU A 265 19.89 42.10 1.68
N ALA A 266 21.05 42.25 1.03
CA ALA A 266 21.65 41.19 0.21
C ALA A 266 21.90 39.91 1.03
N THR A 267 22.41 40.05 2.26
CA THR A 267 22.64 38.92 3.19
C THR A 267 21.34 38.31 3.74
N ALA A 268 20.27 39.10 3.84
CA ALA A 268 18.93 38.65 4.26
C ALA A 268 18.15 37.94 3.13
N LEU A 269 18.49 38.19 1.87
CA LEU A 269 17.91 37.55 0.69
C LEU A 269 18.67 36.28 0.26
N ASP A 270 19.77 35.94 0.93
CA ASP A 270 20.60 34.77 0.66
C ASP A 270 19.92 33.47 1.17
N VAL A 271 19.14 32.85 0.28
CA VAL A 271 18.46 31.56 0.53
C VAL A 271 19.48 30.44 0.75
N ARG A 272 20.61 30.43 0.00
CA ARG A 272 21.69 29.44 0.13
C ARG A 272 22.19 29.36 1.57
N ARG A 273 22.55 30.53 2.12
CA ARG A 273 23.05 30.69 3.49
C ARG A 273 22.04 30.22 4.53
N VAL A 274 20.76 30.57 4.38
CA VAL A 274 19.71 30.15 5.34
C VAL A 274 19.49 28.64 5.28
N VAL A 275 19.42 28.03 4.09
CA VAL A 275 19.21 26.57 4.00
C VAL A 275 20.43 25.78 4.48
N HIS A 276 21.65 26.23 4.17
CA HIS A 276 22.88 25.66 4.72
C HIS A 276 22.91 25.76 6.26
N HIS A 277 22.56 26.92 6.83
CA HIS A 277 22.52 27.17 8.28
C HIS A 277 21.53 26.27 9.04
N ILE A 278 20.32 26.06 8.52
CA ILE A 278 19.36 25.14 9.15
C ILE A 278 19.72 23.67 8.90
N ARG A 279 20.42 23.34 7.81
CA ARG A 279 20.94 21.98 7.54
C ARG A 279 22.07 21.59 8.48
N SER A 280 22.98 22.51 8.84
CA SER A 280 24.01 22.24 9.86
C SER A 280 23.46 22.02 11.27
N GLN A 281 22.17 22.33 11.49
CA GLN A 281 21.47 22.08 12.75
C GLN A 281 20.55 20.85 12.71
N ARG A 282 20.02 20.46 11.54
CA ARG A 282 19.32 19.19 11.35
C ARG A 282 19.55 18.65 9.93
N PRO A 283 19.95 17.37 9.76
CA PRO A 283 20.20 16.80 8.44
C PRO A 283 19.00 16.87 7.48
N GLY A 284 19.26 17.05 6.19
CA GLY A 284 18.26 16.97 5.12
C GLY A 284 17.15 18.05 5.13
N MET A 285 17.31 19.13 5.92
CA MET A 285 16.37 20.25 5.95
C MET A 285 16.22 20.90 4.56
N VAL A 286 14.98 21.07 4.09
CA VAL A 286 14.65 21.33 2.66
C VAL A 286 15.14 20.17 1.78
N GLN A 287 14.25 19.21 1.54
CA GLN A 287 14.59 17.87 1.02
C GLN A 287 14.57 17.73 -0.52
N THR A 288 14.12 18.75 -1.26
CA THR A 288 14.10 18.69 -2.74
C THR A 288 14.46 20.04 -3.37
N PRO A 289 15.08 20.08 -4.56
CA PRO A 289 15.39 21.33 -5.26
C PRO A 289 14.12 22.14 -5.58
N SER A 290 12.99 21.45 -5.84
CA SER A 290 11.69 22.10 -6.02
C SER A 290 11.25 22.95 -4.82
N SER A 291 11.72 22.63 -3.61
CA SER A 291 11.43 23.37 -2.39
C SER A 291 12.27 24.64 -2.20
N MET A 292 13.37 24.83 -2.95
CA MET A 292 14.14 26.08 -3.02
C MET A 292 13.65 27.03 -4.11
N SER A 293 13.07 26.47 -5.19
CA SER A 293 12.59 27.28 -6.32
C SER A 293 11.48 28.28 -5.91
N ARG A 294 11.48 29.45 -6.54
CA ARG A 294 10.50 30.52 -6.32
C ARG A 294 9.06 29.96 -6.43
N PRO A 295 8.08 30.45 -5.63
CA PRO A 295 6.69 30.41 -6.02
C PRO A 295 6.55 30.92 -7.45
N SER A 296 6.15 30.03 -8.36
CA SER A 296 5.88 30.40 -9.74
C SER A 296 4.57 31.18 -9.82
N VAL A 297 4.62 32.44 -9.37
CA VAL A 297 3.95 33.53 -10.06
C VAL A 297 4.65 33.68 -11.41
N ARG A 298 4.44 32.67 -12.26
CA ARG A 298 4.36 32.92 -13.69
C ARG A 298 3.28 33.99 -13.81
N VAL A 299 3.67 35.20 -14.18
CA VAL A 299 2.90 35.84 -15.25
C VAL A 299 2.87 34.78 -16.32
N ALA A 300 1.73 34.14 -16.49
CA ALA A 300 1.63 33.04 -17.42
C ALA A 300 1.94 33.62 -18.79
N THR A 301 3.14 33.33 -19.30
CA THR A 301 3.26 33.06 -20.73
C THR A 301 2.12 32.09 -21.00
N PRO A 302 1.12 32.47 -21.82
CA PRO A 302 -0.06 31.64 -22.03
C PRO A 302 0.48 30.27 -22.41
N PRO A 303 0.09 29.19 -21.68
CA PRO A 303 0.75 27.90 -21.84
C PRO A 303 0.84 27.58 -23.32
N THR A 304 2.03 27.22 -23.80
CA THR A 304 2.15 26.84 -25.21
C THR A 304 1.08 25.81 -25.48
N TRP A 305 0.42 25.87 -26.63
CA TRP A 305 -0.69 24.96 -26.92
C TRP A 305 -0.27 23.49 -26.68
N VAL A 306 0.99 23.16 -26.93
CA VAL A 306 1.63 21.87 -26.60
C VAL A 306 1.65 21.56 -25.09
N ASP A 307 2.02 22.50 -24.22
CA ASP A 307 2.04 22.28 -22.76
C ASP A 307 0.63 22.23 -22.16
N GLN A 308 -0.29 23.03 -22.72
CA GLN A 308 -1.72 22.98 -22.39
C GLN A 308 -2.30 21.61 -22.75
N VAL A 309 -2.00 21.11 -23.96
CA VAL A 309 -2.38 19.78 -24.43
C VAL A 309 -1.71 18.68 -23.60
N ARG A 310 -0.42 18.78 -23.26
CA ARG A 310 0.27 17.81 -22.38
C ARG A 310 -0.34 17.77 -20.98
N ALA A 311 -0.60 18.92 -20.37
CA ALA A 311 -1.23 19.00 -19.05
C ALA A 311 -2.67 18.45 -19.07
N PHE A 312 -3.42 18.71 -20.14
CA PHE A 312 -4.73 18.14 -20.38
C PHE A 312 -4.65 16.60 -20.54
N LEU A 313 -3.80 16.10 -21.43
CA LEU A 313 -3.55 14.67 -21.64
C LEU A 313 -2.92 13.94 -20.43
N ALA A 314 -2.35 14.66 -19.47
CA ALA A 314 -1.84 14.10 -18.21
C ALA A 314 -2.91 14.01 -17.10
N LEU A 315 -4.11 14.56 -17.29
CA LEU A 315 -5.21 14.37 -16.35
C LEU A 315 -5.69 12.92 -16.41
N ASN A 316 -5.73 12.21 -15.28
CA ASN A 316 -6.23 10.83 -15.21
C ASN A 316 -7.64 10.66 -15.84
N ALA A 317 -8.49 11.69 -15.79
CA ALA A 317 -9.80 11.68 -16.46
C ALA A 317 -9.66 11.69 -17.99
N VAL A 318 -8.79 12.53 -18.54
CA VAL A 318 -8.51 12.60 -19.99
C VAL A 318 -7.78 11.34 -20.46
N GLN A 319 -6.82 10.81 -19.70
CA GLN A 319 -6.17 9.54 -20.02
C GLN A 319 -7.17 8.39 -20.10
N ARG A 320 -8.11 8.31 -19.14
CA ARG A 320 -9.18 7.30 -19.16
C ARG A 320 -10.15 7.49 -20.33
N VAL A 321 -10.56 8.72 -20.63
CA VAL A 321 -11.48 9.02 -21.74
C VAL A 321 -10.81 8.79 -23.11
N MET A 322 -9.56 9.22 -23.29
CA MET A 322 -8.79 8.98 -24.52
C MET A 322 -8.45 7.50 -24.70
N SER A 323 -8.07 6.81 -23.62
CA SER A 323 -7.87 5.36 -23.64
C SER A 323 -9.17 4.65 -24.02
N ALA A 324 -10.30 4.99 -23.42
CA ALA A 324 -11.60 4.42 -23.81
C ALA A 324 -11.96 4.74 -25.28
N LEU A 325 -11.80 5.98 -25.74
CA LEU A 325 -12.13 6.40 -27.10
C LEU A 325 -11.25 5.76 -28.19
N VAL A 326 -10.03 5.33 -27.88
CA VAL A 326 -9.13 4.67 -28.84
C VAL A 326 -9.18 3.15 -28.68
N LEU A 327 -9.11 2.65 -27.44
CA LEU A 327 -9.08 1.22 -27.15
C LEU A 327 -10.44 0.56 -27.37
N ALA A 328 -11.57 1.20 -27.01
CA ALA A 328 -12.88 0.57 -27.19
C ALA A 328 -13.19 0.31 -28.68
N PRO A 329 -13.04 1.26 -29.62
CA PRO A 329 -13.24 0.98 -31.03
C PRO A 329 -12.23 -0.02 -31.59
N LEU A 330 -10.94 0.10 -31.22
CA LEU A 330 -9.89 -0.79 -31.72
C LEU A 330 -10.09 -2.25 -31.27
N VAL A 331 -10.43 -2.45 -29.99
CA VAL A 331 -10.80 -3.77 -29.45
C VAL A 331 -12.09 -4.28 -30.10
N THR A 332 -13.09 -3.40 -30.32
CA THR A 332 -14.34 -3.78 -30.99
C THR A 332 -14.09 -4.27 -32.42
N VAL A 333 -13.28 -3.56 -33.21
CA VAL A 333 -12.92 -3.98 -34.58
C VAL A 333 -12.13 -5.29 -34.56
N PHE A 334 -11.12 -5.42 -33.69
CA PHE A 334 -10.29 -6.62 -33.60
C PHE A 334 -11.10 -7.87 -33.21
N LEU A 335 -12.05 -7.74 -32.29
CA LEU A 335 -12.99 -8.80 -31.91
C LEU A 335 -14.05 -9.07 -32.99
N TRP A 336 -14.38 -8.07 -33.80
CA TRP A 336 -15.34 -8.20 -34.90
C TRP A 336 -14.78 -9.02 -36.05
N ASP A 337 -13.49 -8.88 -36.38
CA ASP A 337 -12.89 -9.52 -37.55
C ASP A 337 -12.62 -11.03 -37.32
N SER A 338 -12.01 -11.42 -36.20
CA SER A 338 -11.62 -12.81 -35.92
C SER A 338 -11.81 -13.20 -34.44
N PRO A 339 -13.06 -13.39 -33.95
CA PRO A 339 -13.35 -13.46 -32.52
C PRO A 339 -12.66 -14.62 -31.79
N ALA A 340 -12.55 -15.79 -32.42
CA ALA A 340 -11.98 -16.99 -31.80
C ALA A 340 -10.49 -16.78 -31.46
N ILE A 341 -9.71 -16.44 -32.48
CA ILE A 341 -8.26 -16.24 -32.37
C ILE A 341 -7.95 -14.95 -31.63
N ALA A 342 -8.67 -13.85 -31.91
CA ALA A 342 -8.53 -12.58 -31.19
C ALA A 342 -8.76 -12.74 -29.69
N THR A 343 -9.86 -13.41 -29.30
CA THR A 343 -10.20 -13.57 -27.88
C THR A 343 -9.25 -14.56 -27.20
N ALA A 344 -8.91 -15.68 -27.84
CA ALA A 344 -7.94 -16.63 -27.29
C ALA A 344 -6.57 -15.97 -27.07
N THR A 345 -6.01 -15.29 -28.08
CA THR A 345 -4.69 -14.63 -27.99
C THR A 345 -4.70 -13.47 -26.98
N VAL A 346 -5.74 -12.62 -26.97
CA VAL A 346 -5.85 -11.52 -25.99
C VAL A 346 -6.02 -12.06 -24.58
N CYS A 347 -6.90 -13.03 -24.35
CA CYS A 347 -7.08 -13.64 -23.04
C CYS A 347 -5.81 -14.39 -22.58
N ALA A 348 -5.01 -14.97 -23.48
CA ALA A 348 -3.71 -15.55 -23.15
C ALA A 348 -2.72 -14.47 -22.68
N PHE A 349 -2.53 -13.37 -23.43
CA PHE A 349 -1.66 -12.27 -23.01
C PHE A 349 -2.12 -11.64 -21.68
N VAL A 350 -3.42 -11.44 -21.51
CA VAL A 350 -4.01 -10.90 -20.29
C VAL A 350 -3.81 -11.88 -19.12
N THR A 351 -4.00 -13.18 -19.33
CA THR A 351 -3.71 -14.23 -18.34
C THR A 351 -2.26 -14.14 -17.89
N SER A 352 -1.29 -14.17 -18.81
CA SER A 352 0.14 -14.12 -18.48
C SER A 352 0.56 -12.81 -17.79
N ALA A 353 -0.01 -11.67 -18.17
CA ALA A 353 0.23 -10.39 -17.51
C ALA A 353 -0.32 -10.38 -16.07
N CYS A 354 -1.50 -10.96 -15.86
CA CYS A 354 -2.14 -11.03 -14.54
C CYS A 354 -1.52 -12.08 -13.62
N THR A 355 -1.13 -13.27 -14.11
CA THR A 355 -0.41 -14.26 -13.30
C THR A 355 0.95 -13.71 -12.85
N TYR A 356 1.64 -12.94 -13.71
CA TYR A 356 2.84 -12.20 -13.32
C TYR A 356 2.60 -11.18 -12.19
N GLU A 357 1.60 -10.29 -12.30
CA GLU A 357 1.29 -9.32 -11.23
C GLU A 357 0.84 -10.03 -9.94
N TYR A 358 0.07 -11.11 -10.09
CA TYR A 358 -0.43 -11.92 -8.98
C TYR A 358 0.68 -12.71 -8.26
N ALA A 359 1.69 -13.22 -8.97
CA ALA A 359 2.87 -13.84 -8.38
C ALA A 359 3.66 -12.86 -7.50
N TRP A 360 3.81 -11.61 -7.94
CA TRP A 360 4.38 -10.52 -7.12
C TRP A 360 3.53 -10.20 -5.89
N LEU A 361 2.20 -10.30 -6.01
CA LEU A 361 1.26 -10.10 -4.92
C LEU A 361 1.34 -11.22 -3.88
N CYS A 362 1.32 -12.49 -4.33
CA CYS A 362 1.47 -13.68 -3.49
C CYS A 362 2.79 -13.70 -2.73
N HIS A 363 3.90 -13.31 -3.39
CA HIS A 363 5.19 -13.18 -2.73
C HIS A 363 5.15 -12.15 -1.58
N ARG A 364 4.51 -10.99 -1.79
CA ARG A 364 4.34 -9.95 -0.76
C ARG A 364 3.39 -10.37 0.37
N ILE A 365 2.32 -11.12 0.06
CA ILE A 365 1.41 -11.69 1.06
C ILE A 365 2.16 -12.71 1.92
N GLY A 366 2.85 -13.66 1.28
CA GLY A 366 3.64 -14.70 1.95
C GLY A 366 4.68 -14.12 2.90
N LEU A 367 5.46 -13.11 2.46
CA LEU A 367 6.44 -12.44 3.31
C LEU A 367 5.82 -11.76 4.55
N ARG A 368 4.59 -11.24 4.46
CA ARG A 368 3.92 -10.50 5.55
C ARG A 368 3.08 -11.36 6.49
N VAL A 369 2.49 -12.43 5.97
CA VAL A 369 1.56 -13.30 6.71
C VAL A 369 2.31 -14.44 7.38
N LEU A 370 3.33 -15.01 6.73
CA LEU A 370 4.03 -16.18 7.27
C LEU A 370 4.68 -15.93 8.65
N PRO A 371 5.41 -14.82 8.90
CA PRO A 371 5.98 -14.56 10.23
C PRO A 371 4.92 -14.45 11.32
N ARG A 372 3.70 -13.99 10.98
CA ARG A 372 2.58 -13.87 11.92
C ARG A 372 1.94 -15.23 12.25
N LEU A 373 1.91 -16.14 11.29
CA LEU A 373 1.46 -17.52 11.50
C LEU A 373 2.49 -18.29 12.34
N GLU A 374 3.79 -18.12 12.06
CA GLU A 374 4.88 -18.78 12.79
C GLU A 374 5.09 -18.20 14.20
N ALA A 375 4.81 -16.91 14.42
CA ALA A 375 4.87 -16.26 15.72
C ALA A 375 3.60 -16.46 16.60
N THR A 376 2.68 -17.35 16.22
CA THR A 376 1.53 -17.71 17.06
C THR A 376 1.89 -18.96 17.88
N PRO A 377 2.25 -18.86 19.17
CA PRO A 377 2.53 -20.03 19.97
C PRO A 377 1.27 -20.87 20.15
N LEU A 378 1.30 -22.12 19.71
CA LEU A 378 0.31 -23.12 20.10
C LEU A 378 0.34 -23.26 21.62
N SER A 379 -0.79 -22.99 22.27
CA SER A 379 -0.95 -23.18 23.72
C SER A 379 -0.63 -24.64 24.10
N PRO A 380 0.17 -24.90 25.16
CA PRO A 380 0.60 -26.25 25.52
C PRO A 380 -0.50 -27.06 26.22
N ALA A 381 -1.57 -27.36 25.50
CA ALA A 381 -2.70 -28.17 25.96
C ALA A 381 -2.45 -29.69 25.79
N SER A 382 -1.26 -30.18 26.17
CA SER A 382 -0.96 -31.63 26.22
C SER A 382 0.20 -31.98 27.15
N ALA A 383 0.29 -31.36 28.33
CA ALA A 383 1.30 -31.65 29.35
C ALA A 383 0.71 -32.36 30.59
N SER A 384 -0.18 -33.34 30.38
CA SER A 384 -0.82 -34.10 31.46
C SER A 384 -1.27 -35.52 31.08
N ALA A 385 -0.48 -36.26 30.29
CA ALA A 385 -0.86 -37.61 29.86
C ALA A 385 0.29 -38.57 29.46
N SER A 386 1.45 -38.57 30.16
CA SER A 386 2.47 -39.62 29.93
C SER A 386 3.42 -39.91 31.12
N ALA A 387 3.03 -39.59 32.35
CA ALA A 387 3.82 -39.87 33.55
C ALA A 387 3.21 -41.04 34.37
N CYS A 388 3.04 -42.20 33.73
CA CYS A 388 2.79 -43.48 34.42
C CYS A 388 2.86 -44.68 33.46
N ARG A 389 4.03 -45.34 33.37
CA ARG A 389 4.19 -46.79 33.08
C ARG A 389 5.65 -47.21 33.31
N SER A 390 5.82 -48.20 34.20
CA SER A 390 6.91 -49.21 34.31
C SER A 390 8.28 -48.87 33.69
N ALA A 391 9.38 -48.73 34.44
CA ALA A 391 10.01 -49.73 35.31
C ALA A 391 10.50 -51.00 34.56
N SER A 392 11.80 -51.03 34.23
CA SER A 392 12.71 -52.18 34.45
C SER A 392 14.10 -51.91 33.83
N ASP A 393 15.13 -52.10 34.63
CA ASP A 393 16.54 -52.44 34.36
C ASP A 393 17.03 -52.58 32.89
N HIS A 394 18.17 -51.95 32.59
CA HIS A 394 19.44 -52.70 32.61
C HIS A 394 20.70 -51.83 32.64
N ASP A 395 21.73 -52.36 33.30
CA ASP A 395 23.10 -51.85 33.34
C ASP A 395 23.73 -51.55 31.97
N SER A 396 24.59 -50.52 31.91
CA SER A 396 26.01 -50.78 31.60
C SER A 396 26.93 -49.57 31.86
N PHE A 397 27.63 -49.65 32.99
CA PHE A 397 29.09 -49.61 33.08
C PHE A 397 29.93 -48.35 32.66
N ARG A 398 30.87 -48.03 33.56
CA ARG A 398 32.16 -47.31 33.38
C ARG A 398 32.21 -45.76 33.32
N SER A 399 32.21 -45.20 34.53
CA SER A 399 33.41 -44.60 35.17
C SER A 399 34.16 -43.43 34.50
N ARG A 400 34.04 -42.24 35.13
CA ARG A 400 35.08 -41.51 35.92
C ARG A 400 36.49 -41.24 35.31
N PRO A 401 37.25 -40.25 35.84
CA PRO A 401 36.84 -38.94 36.41
C PRO A 401 37.83 -37.78 36.13
N SER A 402 37.41 -36.54 36.39
CA SER A 402 38.25 -35.46 36.95
C SER A 402 37.34 -34.27 37.33
N SER A 403 37.13 -33.87 38.59
CA SER A 403 38.04 -33.43 39.67
C SER A 403 38.43 -31.94 39.61
N SER A 404 37.67 -31.09 40.32
CA SER A 404 38.16 -30.01 41.21
C SER A 404 36.94 -29.24 41.78
N THR A 405 36.63 -29.34 43.08
CA THR A 405 37.03 -28.41 44.17
C THR A 405 36.71 -26.93 43.88
N ARG A 406 35.99 -26.18 44.74
CA ARG A 406 35.96 -26.11 46.23
C ARG A 406 34.58 -25.55 46.70
N ARG A 407 34.00 -25.95 47.86
CA ARG A 407 34.00 -25.24 49.19
C ARG A 407 33.54 -23.76 49.13
N ARG A 408 32.75 -23.15 50.05
CA ARG A 408 32.16 -23.41 51.40
C ARG A 408 30.86 -22.56 51.49
N ASP A 409 29.95 -22.57 52.48
CA ASP A 409 29.44 -23.45 53.57
C ASP A 409 28.09 -22.78 54.00
N ALA A 410 26.97 -23.48 54.19
CA ALA A 410 26.41 -24.03 55.46
C ALA A 410 25.69 -23.02 56.40
N VAL A 411 24.89 -23.56 57.34
CA VAL A 411 23.95 -22.91 58.31
C VAL A 411 22.61 -22.48 57.67
N GLU A 412 21.45 -23.12 57.82
CA GLU A 412 20.85 -24.06 58.83
C GLU A 412 20.00 -23.38 59.94
N VAL A 413 18.98 -24.14 60.38
CA VAL A 413 18.09 -23.99 61.57
C VAL A 413 16.70 -23.37 61.34
N ALA A 414 15.69 -24.16 61.73
CA ALA A 414 14.23 -23.91 61.72
C ALA A 414 13.73 -23.78 63.19
N PRO A 415 12.60 -24.32 63.68
CA PRO A 415 11.27 -24.63 63.10
C PRO A 415 10.09 -24.05 63.94
N GLY A 416 8.83 -24.31 63.56
CA GLY A 416 7.64 -23.96 64.36
C GLY A 416 6.30 -24.56 63.85
N LEU A 417 5.90 -25.70 64.41
CA LEU A 417 4.64 -26.47 64.23
C LEU A 417 3.47 -25.89 65.08
N PRO A 418 2.24 -26.48 65.18
CA PRO A 418 1.60 -27.63 64.46
C PRO A 418 0.12 -27.43 63.99
N HIS A 419 -0.39 -28.41 63.20
CA HIS A 419 -1.71 -29.12 63.16
C HIS A 419 -3.06 -28.48 63.70
N THR A 420 -4.29 -28.89 63.33
CA THR A 420 -4.83 -30.16 62.75
C THR A 420 -6.21 -30.02 62.06
N ASP A 421 -6.49 -30.93 61.11
CA ASP A 421 -7.75 -31.49 60.53
C ASP A 421 -9.19 -30.98 60.88
N SER A 422 -10.04 -30.87 59.84
CA SER A 422 -11.26 -31.73 59.66
C SER A 422 -12.06 -31.46 58.34
N ARG A 423 -12.78 -32.49 57.86
CA ARG A 423 -13.81 -32.57 56.77
C ARG A 423 -15.04 -33.32 57.35
N PRO A 424 -16.23 -33.49 56.72
CA PRO A 424 -16.60 -33.35 55.29
C PRO A 424 -18.02 -32.76 54.93
N ASP A 425 -18.27 -32.63 53.61
CA ASP A 425 -19.50 -32.80 52.79
C ASP A 425 -20.85 -32.03 52.93
N VAL A 426 -21.47 -31.84 51.74
CA VAL A 426 -22.92 -31.80 51.36
C VAL A 426 -23.52 -30.49 50.76
N LEU A 427 -23.66 -30.51 49.43
CA LEU A 427 -24.70 -29.98 48.49
C LEU A 427 -25.43 -28.60 48.61
N MET A 428 -25.47 -27.95 47.43
CA MET A 428 -26.57 -27.18 46.79
C MET A 428 -26.77 -25.65 47.02
N ALA A 429 -26.35 -24.90 45.99
CA ALA A 429 -27.06 -23.83 45.28
C ALA A 429 -27.88 -22.75 46.07
N SER A 430 -27.39 -21.50 46.08
CA SER A 430 -27.66 -20.53 44.99
C SER A 430 -27.30 -19.06 45.35
N GLN A 431 -26.81 -18.33 44.34
CA GLN A 431 -26.82 -16.85 44.17
C GLN A 431 -26.67 -15.92 45.40
N SER A 432 -25.46 -15.38 45.61
CA SER A 432 -25.20 -13.93 45.47
C SER A 432 -23.72 -13.54 45.70
N LEU A 433 -23.35 -12.36 45.16
CA LEU A 433 -22.20 -11.49 45.50
C LEU A 433 -20.76 -11.87 45.08
N ARG A 434 -20.16 -10.89 44.37
CA ARG A 434 -18.73 -10.52 44.27
C ARG A 434 -17.82 -11.51 43.52
N GLN A 435 -16.82 -11.13 42.71
CA GLN A 435 -16.15 -9.91 42.21
C GLN A 435 -14.66 -10.32 42.10
N SER A 436 -13.95 -9.64 41.18
CA SER A 436 -12.47 -9.50 41.09
C SER A 436 -11.61 -10.61 40.48
N HIS A 437 -10.56 -10.13 39.79
CA HIS A 437 -9.39 -10.80 39.19
C HIS A 437 -9.57 -11.67 37.94
N THR A 438 -9.59 -11.01 36.76
CA THR A 438 -8.67 -11.31 35.62
C THR A 438 -8.75 -10.25 34.50
N PRO A 439 -7.96 -9.15 34.55
CA PRO A 439 -7.73 -8.31 33.35
C PRO A 439 -6.25 -7.93 33.11
N LEU A 440 -5.31 -8.51 33.88
CA LEU A 440 -3.88 -8.13 33.85
C LEU A 440 -2.97 -9.06 33.05
N LEU A 441 -3.50 -10.17 32.50
CA LEU A 441 -2.72 -11.07 31.65
C LEU A 441 -2.89 -10.76 30.15
N GLU A 442 -4.10 -10.43 29.70
CA GLU A 442 -4.36 -10.12 28.28
C GLU A 442 -3.62 -8.85 27.83
N SER A 443 -3.62 -7.78 28.64
CA SER A 443 -2.97 -6.51 28.27
C SER A 443 -1.45 -6.61 28.07
N ARG A 444 -0.76 -7.46 28.83
CA ARG A 444 0.69 -7.70 28.63
C ARG A 444 0.98 -8.53 27.38
N VAL A 445 0.13 -9.51 27.08
CA VAL A 445 0.26 -10.33 25.87
C VAL A 445 0.05 -9.47 24.62
N ASP A 446 -0.89 -8.54 24.63
CA ASP A 446 -1.14 -7.61 23.51
C ASP A 446 -0.02 -6.57 23.31
N GLU A 447 0.61 -6.04 24.37
CA GLU A 447 1.74 -5.12 24.23
C GLU A 447 3.03 -5.80 23.72
N GLU A 448 3.31 -7.03 24.13
CA GLU A 448 4.46 -7.80 23.61
C GLU A 448 4.23 -8.26 22.16
N HIS A 449 3.05 -8.78 21.82
CA HIS A 449 2.71 -9.07 20.42
C HIS A 449 2.70 -7.79 19.56
N GLY A 450 2.24 -6.67 20.12
CA GLY A 450 2.21 -5.37 19.46
C GLY A 450 3.58 -4.75 19.19
N SER A 451 4.60 -5.09 19.99
CA SER A 451 5.98 -4.60 19.84
C SER A 451 6.84 -5.53 18.98
N MET A 452 6.72 -6.86 19.12
CA MET A 452 7.30 -7.82 18.18
C MET A 452 6.81 -7.61 16.75
N ARG A 453 5.48 -7.45 16.55
CA ARG A 453 4.89 -7.17 15.23
C ARG A 453 5.49 -5.93 14.54
N ARG A 454 5.96 -4.92 15.30
CA ARG A 454 6.53 -3.67 14.75
C ARG A 454 8.01 -3.80 14.40
N LEU A 455 8.79 -4.54 15.19
CA LEU A 455 10.20 -4.81 14.90
C LEU A 455 10.35 -5.72 13.68
N ASP A 456 9.57 -6.80 13.65
CA ASP A 456 9.59 -7.80 12.58
C ASP A 456 9.18 -7.20 11.22
N GLN A 457 8.11 -6.40 11.21
CA GLN A 457 7.63 -5.66 10.03
C GLN A 457 8.64 -4.62 9.49
N HIS A 458 9.70 -4.30 10.23
CA HIS A 458 10.71 -3.31 9.84
C HIS A 458 12.00 -3.93 9.30
N GLU A 459 12.35 -5.16 9.71
CA GLU A 459 13.36 -6.00 9.05
C GLU A 459 12.79 -6.64 7.78
N LEU A 460 11.53 -7.11 7.81
CA LEU A 460 10.77 -7.47 6.60
C LEU A 460 10.95 -6.40 5.53
N ARG A 461 10.71 -5.11 5.81
CA ARG A 461 10.83 -4.05 4.81
C ARG A 461 12.23 -3.88 4.18
N ARG A 462 13.32 -4.24 4.88
CA ARG A 462 14.69 -4.20 4.31
C ARG A 462 15.00 -5.45 3.49
N VAL A 463 14.50 -6.60 3.91
CA VAL A 463 14.59 -7.87 3.18
C VAL A 463 13.70 -7.82 1.93
N ASP A 464 12.44 -7.38 2.08
CA ASP A 464 11.49 -7.00 1.02
C ASP A 464 12.17 -6.10 0.00
N ALA A 465 12.77 -4.96 0.39
CA ALA A 465 13.32 -4.02 -0.58
C ALA A 465 14.40 -4.64 -1.51
N ARG A 466 15.22 -5.58 -1.02
CA ARG A 466 16.24 -6.28 -1.82
C ARG A 466 15.68 -7.48 -2.58
N LEU A 467 14.72 -8.22 -2.00
CA LEU A 467 14.04 -9.34 -2.66
C LEU A 467 13.07 -8.86 -3.76
N LEU A 468 12.44 -7.70 -3.58
CA LEU A 468 11.51 -7.07 -4.53
C LEU A 468 12.21 -6.43 -5.73
N GLN A 469 13.55 -6.38 -5.72
CA GLN A 469 14.36 -5.82 -6.79
C GLN A 469 15.02 -6.89 -7.67
N ARG A 470 14.92 -8.17 -7.29
CA ARG A 470 15.40 -9.31 -8.06
C ARG A 470 14.22 -10.11 -8.63
N CYS A 471 14.36 -10.54 -9.88
CA CYS A 471 13.47 -11.49 -10.53
C CYS A 471 14.11 -12.89 -10.58
N ALA A 472 13.38 -13.89 -11.05
CA ALA A 472 13.89 -15.25 -11.23
C ALA A 472 15.19 -15.27 -12.07
N VAL A 473 15.23 -14.44 -13.12
CA VAL A 473 16.36 -14.35 -14.05
C VAL A 473 17.57 -13.59 -13.52
N SER A 474 17.47 -12.77 -12.46
CA SER A 474 18.60 -11.95 -11.95
C SER A 474 19.90 -12.77 -11.76
N ASN A 475 19.80 -13.96 -11.17
CA ASN A 475 20.96 -14.83 -10.93
C ASN A 475 21.58 -15.39 -12.24
N VAL A 476 20.79 -15.57 -13.29
CA VAL A 476 21.27 -16.00 -14.62
C VAL A 476 21.86 -14.81 -15.37
N ALA A 477 21.25 -13.63 -15.25
CA ALA A 477 21.73 -12.39 -15.82
C ALA A 477 23.11 -11.98 -15.25
N GLU A 478 23.28 -12.03 -13.93
CA GLU A 478 24.56 -11.81 -13.25
C GLU A 478 25.64 -12.79 -13.71
N ARG A 479 25.28 -14.06 -13.97
CA ARG A 479 26.24 -15.13 -14.29
C ARG A 479 26.63 -15.23 -15.77
N TRP A 480 25.73 -14.88 -16.70
CA TRP A 480 25.93 -15.11 -18.14
C TRP A 480 25.70 -13.88 -19.03
N PHE A 481 25.08 -12.81 -18.52
CA PHE A 481 24.66 -11.65 -19.32
C PHE A 481 25.07 -10.29 -18.69
N CYS A 482 26.16 -10.27 -17.91
CA CYS A 482 26.72 -9.06 -17.29
C CYS A 482 25.70 -8.25 -16.45
N GLY A 483 24.72 -8.93 -15.84
CA GLY A 483 23.65 -8.30 -15.05
C GLY A 483 22.47 -7.76 -15.87
N ASN A 484 22.43 -7.93 -17.20
CA ASN A 484 21.32 -7.47 -18.03
C ASN A 484 20.15 -8.47 -18.02
N GLU A 485 19.18 -8.23 -17.13
CA GLU A 485 18.00 -9.08 -16.93
C GLU A 485 17.12 -9.21 -18.18
N TRP A 486 17.00 -8.14 -18.98
CA TRP A 486 16.17 -8.16 -20.19
C TRP A 486 16.71 -9.11 -21.26
N VAL A 487 18.01 -9.08 -21.52
CA VAL A 487 18.64 -9.99 -22.50
C VAL A 487 18.53 -11.44 -22.04
N ALA A 488 18.80 -11.70 -20.76
CA ALA A 488 18.68 -13.02 -20.17
C ALA A 488 17.23 -13.55 -20.24
N ALA A 489 16.23 -12.71 -19.97
CA ALA A 489 14.81 -13.07 -20.06
C ALA A 489 14.40 -13.37 -21.52
N ILE A 490 14.80 -12.54 -22.49
CA ILE A 490 14.49 -12.76 -23.92
C ILE A 490 15.07 -14.09 -24.42
N VAL A 491 16.33 -14.39 -24.08
CA VAL A 491 16.98 -15.66 -24.50
C VAL A 491 16.25 -16.86 -23.89
N LEU A 492 15.96 -16.83 -22.59
CA LEU A 492 15.24 -17.92 -21.92
C LEU A 492 13.80 -18.07 -22.44
N SER A 493 13.09 -16.97 -22.69
CA SER A 493 11.74 -17.00 -23.29
C SER A 493 11.75 -17.58 -24.69
N THR A 494 12.77 -17.27 -25.51
CA THR A 494 12.90 -17.83 -26.86
C THR A 494 13.10 -19.35 -26.81
N ILE A 495 13.94 -19.84 -25.89
CA ILE A 495 14.16 -21.29 -25.68
C ILE A 495 12.87 -21.95 -25.15
N SER A 496 12.22 -21.34 -24.17
CA SER A 496 10.98 -21.86 -23.57
C SER A 496 9.84 -21.92 -24.58
N MET A 497 9.65 -20.88 -25.39
CA MET A 497 8.70 -20.82 -26.50
C MET A 497 8.99 -21.91 -27.53
N ALA A 498 10.26 -22.06 -27.95
CA ALA A 498 10.62 -23.09 -28.92
C ALA A 498 10.26 -24.51 -28.43
N VAL A 499 10.45 -24.81 -27.15
CA VAL A 499 10.06 -26.11 -26.55
C VAL A 499 8.55 -26.25 -26.44
N THR A 500 7.87 -25.29 -25.80
CA THR A 500 6.43 -25.35 -25.51
C THR A 500 5.57 -25.32 -26.77
N SER A 501 5.85 -24.40 -27.71
CA SER A 501 5.15 -24.32 -28.98
C SER A 501 5.40 -25.57 -29.85
N THR A 502 6.61 -26.16 -29.81
CA THR A 502 6.86 -27.43 -30.54
C THR A 502 6.03 -28.57 -29.97
N ILE A 503 5.94 -28.71 -28.64
CA ILE A 503 5.10 -29.72 -28.00
C ILE A 503 3.62 -29.50 -28.38
N PHE A 504 3.12 -28.26 -28.27
CA PHE A 504 1.75 -27.92 -28.66
C PHE A 504 1.46 -28.24 -30.14
N LEU A 505 2.36 -27.89 -31.05
CA LEU A 505 2.21 -28.12 -32.49
C LEU A 505 2.33 -29.60 -32.89
N ILE A 506 2.97 -30.44 -32.07
CA ILE A 506 2.97 -31.91 -32.22
C ILE A 506 1.69 -32.53 -31.66
N CYS A 507 1.19 -32.04 -30.52
CA CYS A 507 -0.02 -32.57 -29.87
C CYS A 507 -1.32 -32.14 -30.57
N ALA A 508 -1.42 -30.90 -31.04
CA ALA A 508 -2.65 -30.35 -31.64
C ALA A 508 -3.17 -31.19 -32.85
N PRO A 509 -2.32 -31.68 -33.78
CA PRO A 509 -2.77 -32.58 -34.86
C PRO A 509 -3.26 -33.96 -34.39
N MET A 510 -2.93 -34.41 -33.18
CA MET A 510 -3.40 -35.68 -32.61
C MET A 510 -4.87 -35.61 -32.18
N VAL A 511 -5.36 -34.41 -31.84
CA VAL A 511 -6.76 -34.16 -31.50
C VAL A 511 -7.55 -33.94 -32.78
N GLY A 512 -8.10 -35.02 -33.35
CA GLY A 512 -8.80 -34.99 -34.65
C GLY A 512 -9.92 -33.93 -34.73
N GLN A 513 -10.67 -33.74 -33.64
CA GLN A 513 -11.76 -32.77 -33.53
C GLN A 513 -11.29 -31.30 -33.62
N LEU A 514 -10.02 -31.02 -33.28
CA LEU A 514 -9.49 -29.65 -33.34
C LEU A 514 -9.31 -29.17 -34.79
N ARG A 515 -9.05 -30.09 -35.73
CA ARG A 515 -8.71 -29.77 -37.14
C ARG A 515 -9.80 -29.02 -37.90
N SER A 516 -11.05 -29.07 -37.45
CA SER A 516 -12.21 -28.38 -38.06
C SER A 516 -12.47 -26.97 -37.49
N THR A 517 -11.65 -26.48 -36.57
CA THR A 517 -11.82 -25.16 -35.92
C THR A 517 -10.96 -24.09 -36.59
N GLU A 518 -11.42 -22.82 -36.61
CA GLU A 518 -10.59 -21.69 -37.11
C GLU A 518 -9.30 -21.52 -36.29
N PHE A 519 -9.38 -21.86 -34.99
CA PHE A 519 -8.23 -21.86 -34.08
C PHE A 519 -7.10 -22.79 -34.56
N TYR A 520 -7.42 -23.93 -35.19
CA TYR A 520 -6.41 -24.84 -35.72
C TYR A 520 -5.68 -24.27 -36.93
N GLU A 521 -6.34 -23.52 -37.81
CA GLU A 521 -5.67 -22.87 -38.96
C GLU A 521 -4.63 -21.84 -38.48
N SER A 522 -5.00 -21.04 -37.47
CA SER A 522 -4.14 -20.00 -36.89
C SER A 522 -3.27 -20.47 -35.71
N ARG A 523 -3.16 -21.79 -35.48
CA ARG A 523 -2.44 -22.37 -34.32
C ARG A 523 -1.00 -21.87 -34.14
N TYR A 524 -0.29 -21.55 -35.22
CA TYR A 524 1.06 -21.00 -35.16
C TYR A 524 1.09 -19.54 -34.69
N PHE A 525 0.10 -18.73 -35.12
CA PHE A 525 -0.07 -17.34 -34.69
C PHE A 525 -0.57 -17.20 -33.26
N PHE A 526 -1.25 -18.23 -32.74
CA PHE A 526 -1.52 -18.35 -31.31
C PHE A 526 -0.25 -18.76 -30.56
N ALA A 527 0.30 -19.95 -30.84
CA ALA A 527 1.31 -20.58 -29.99
C ALA A 527 2.59 -19.74 -29.77
N PHE A 528 3.26 -19.29 -30.84
CA PHE A 528 4.55 -18.62 -30.68
C PHE A 528 4.45 -17.30 -29.88
N PRO A 529 3.53 -16.36 -30.20
CA PRO A 529 3.42 -15.12 -29.44
C PRO A 529 2.97 -15.34 -27.99
N THR A 530 1.99 -16.22 -27.75
CA THR A 530 1.47 -16.45 -26.38
C THR A 530 2.50 -17.13 -25.51
N ASP A 531 3.22 -18.14 -26.03
CA ASP A 531 4.26 -18.83 -25.27
C ASP A 531 5.45 -17.92 -24.99
N PHE A 532 5.90 -17.12 -25.96
CA PHE A 532 6.99 -16.16 -25.76
C PHE A 532 6.66 -15.13 -24.67
N PHE A 533 5.48 -14.51 -24.77
CA PHE A 533 5.04 -13.52 -23.79
C PHE A 533 4.78 -14.16 -22.42
N GLY A 534 4.15 -15.33 -22.39
CA GLY A 534 3.89 -16.12 -21.18
C GLY A 534 5.16 -16.49 -20.44
N SER A 535 6.19 -16.97 -21.15
CA SER A 535 7.50 -17.24 -20.58
C SER A 535 8.23 -15.97 -20.14
N MET A 536 8.10 -14.85 -20.88
CA MET A 536 8.70 -13.58 -20.46
C MET A 536 8.09 -13.07 -19.14
N CYS A 537 6.76 -13.12 -19.03
CA CYS A 537 6.04 -12.84 -17.79
C CYS A 537 6.49 -13.76 -16.64
N ALA A 538 6.57 -15.07 -16.88
CA ALA A 538 7.03 -16.04 -15.89
C ALA A 538 8.47 -15.75 -15.41
N PHE A 539 9.38 -15.37 -16.30
CA PHE A 539 10.78 -15.13 -15.96
C PHE A 539 11.06 -13.81 -15.23
N PHE A 540 10.15 -12.83 -15.31
CA PHE A 540 10.19 -11.63 -14.46
C PHE A 540 9.51 -11.78 -13.09
N THR A 541 8.94 -12.95 -12.76
CA THR A 541 8.39 -13.23 -11.42
C THR A 541 9.47 -13.22 -10.32
N PRO A 542 9.12 -13.17 -9.02
CA PRO A 542 10.09 -12.98 -7.93
C PRO A 542 11.14 -14.09 -7.80
N ASN A 543 10.83 -15.32 -8.20
CA ASN A 543 11.74 -16.46 -8.13
C ASN A 543 11.27 -17.62 -9.03
N TRP A 544 12.16 -18.59 -9.27
CA TRP A 544 11.90 -19.77 -10.10
C TRP A 544 10.70 -20.63 -9.68
N SER A 545 10.31 -20.61 -8.40
CA SER A 545 9.11 -21.35 -7.95
C SER A 545 7.83 -20.68 -8.46
N TYR A 546 7.74 -19.35 -8.39
CA TYR A 546 6.63 -18.62 -9.01
C TYR A 546 6.69 -18.67 -10.55
N ALA A 547 7.88 -18.60 -11.15
CA ALA A 547 8.05 -18.72 -12.60
C ALA A 547 7.46 -20.04 -13.14
N PHE A 548 7.77 -21.16 -12.48
CA PHE A 548 7.25 -22.48 -12.87
C PHE A 548 5.73 -22.58 -12.70
N ILE A 549 5.16 -21.95 -11.67
CA ILE A 549 3.71 -21.92 -11.45
C ILE A 549 3.01 -21.10 -12.54
N CYS A 550 3.54 -19.93 -12.92
CA CYS A 550 2.99 -19.16 -14.03
C CYS A 550 3.07 -19.93 -15.37
N LEU A 551 4.11 -20.75 -15.58
CA LEU A 551 4.18 -21.66 -16.73
C LEU A 551 3.11 -22.76 -16.67
N ILE A 552 2.85 -23.37 -15.50
CA ILE A 552 1.74 -24.32 -15.32
C ILE A 552 0.40 -23.64 -15.60
N GLU A 553 0.16 -22.45 -15.04
CA GLU A 553 -1.07 -21.68 -15.24
C GLU A 553 -1.30 -21.36 -16.73
N ASN A 554 -0.25 -20.96 -17.46
CA ASN A 554 -0.33 -20.76 -18.91
C ASN A 554 -0.65 -22.07 -19.66
N VAL A 555 -0.04 -23.21 -19.29
CA VAL A 555 -0.35 -24.52 -19.91
C VAL A 555 -1.80 -24.94 -19.63
N VAL A 556 -2.28 -24.77 -18.40
CA VAL A 556 -3.69 -25.06 -18.03
C VAL A 556 -4.63 -24.15 -18.82
N PHE A 557 -4.32 -22.86 -18.95
CA PHE A 557 -5.10 -21.92 -19.77
C PHE A 557 -5.13 -22.33 -21.25
N THR A 558 -4.00 -22.76 -21.82
CA THR A 558 -3.94 -23.24 -23.22
C THR A 558 -4.75 -24.52 -23.42
N LEU A 559 -4.72 -25.47 -22.48
CA LEU A 559 -5.53 -26.68 -22.54
C LEU A 559 -7.05 -26.37 -22.41
N LEU A 560 -7.43 -25.44 -21.55
CA LEU A 560 -8.81 -24.97 -21.42
C LEU A 560 -9.28 -24.19 -22.65
N THR A 561 -8.39 -23.40 -23.27
CA THR A 561 -8.63 -22.70 -24.54
C THR A 561 -8.87 -23.71 -25.67
N MET A 562 -8.01 -24.72 -25.79
CA MET A 562 -8.17 -25.80 -26.77
C MET A 562 -9.50 -26.55 -26.54
N HIS A 563 -9.81 -26.94 -25.30
CA HIS A 563 -11.11 -27.57 -24.97
C HIS A 563 -12.28 -26.66 -25.35
N SER A 564 -12.22 -25.37 -25.00
CA SER A 564 -13.28 -24.39 -25.28
C SER A 564 -13.55 -24.22 -26.77
N THR A 565 -12.51 -24.24 -27.61
CA THR A 565 -12.66 -24.14 -29.06
C THR A 565 -13.20 -25.41 -29.72
N ILE A 566 -12.96 -26.59 -29.13
CA ILE A 566 -13.54 -27.87 -29.62
C ILE A 566 -14.98 -28.04 -29.12
N CYS A 567 -15.23 -27.64 -27.87
CA CYS A 567 -16.46 -27.87 -27.12
C CYS A 567 -16.90 -26.57 -26.45
N PRO A 568 -17.69 -25.73 -27.15
CA PRO A 568 -18.17 -24.47 -26.60
C PRO A 568 -19.18 -24.71 -25.46
N ILE A 569 -19.37 -23.71 -24.60
CA ILE A 569 -20.17 -23.82 -23.35
C ILE A 569 -21.66 -24.19 -23.53
N ASN A 570 -22.15 -24.29 -24.78
CA ASN A 570 -23.52 -24.69 -25.12
C ASN A 570 -23.67 -26.19 -25.45
N GLN A 571 -22.58 -26.98 -25.45
CA GLN A 571 -22.63 -28.43 -25.65
C GLN A 571 -22.13 -29.16 -24.38
N PHE A 572 -23.06 -29.75 -23.63
CA PHE A 572 -22.74 -30.45 -22.37
C PHE A 572 -21.98 -31.78 -22.55
N SER A 573 -21.90 -32.30 -23.78
CA SER A 573 -21.31 -33.62 -24.06
C SER A 573 -20.67 -33.68 -25.46
N CYS A 574 -19.42 -33.23 -25.59
CA CYS A 574 -18.68 -33.24 -26.87
C CYS A 574 -17.88 -34.53 -27.15
N GLY A 575 -18.09 -35.58 -26.35
CA GLY A 575 -17.37 -36.87 -26.47
C GLY A 575 -15.87 -36.81 -26.19
N LEU A 576 -15.36 -35.68 -25.67
CA LEU A 576 -13.98 -35.52 -25.23
C LEU A 576 -13.74 -36.38 -23.97
N SER A 577 -12.62 -37.11 -23.96
CA SER A 577 -12.22 -37.94 -22.80
C SER A 577 -11.71 -37.11 -21.61
N VAL A 578 -11.53 -35.79 -21.77
CA VAL A 578 -10.98 -34.91 -20.75
C VAL A 578 -11.90 -33.71 -20.57
N GLU A 579 -12.50 -33.58 -19.39
CA GLU A 579 -13.40 -32.47 -19.04
C GLU A 579 -12.63 -31.25 -18.50
N PRO A 580 -13.18 -30.03 -18.55
CA PRO A 580 -12.51 -28.83 -18.01
C PRO A 580 -12.21 -28.97 -16.50
N ALA A 581 -13.10 -29.61 -15.74
CA ALA A 581 -12.91 -29.89 -14.33
C ALA A 581 -11.68 -30.79 -14.08
N GLN A 582 -11.42 -31.75 -14.97
CA GLN A 582 -10.23 -32.62 -14.89
C GLN A 582 -8.96 -31.83 -15.22
N ILE A 583 -8.99 -30.94 -16.22
CA ILE A 583 -7.86 -30.06 -16.56
C ILE A 583 -7.49 -29.18 -15.36
N PHE A 584 -8.47 -28.56 -14.70
CA PHE A 584 -8.26 -27.83 -13.44
C PHE A 584 -7.69 -28.72 -12.33
N LEU A 585 -8.26 -29.91 -12.11
CA LEU A 585 -7.80 -30.83 -11.08
C LEU A 585 -6.36 -31.29 -11.30
N THR A 586 -5.97 -31.58 -12.54
CA THR A 586 -4.58 -31.89 -12.91
C THR A 586 -3.66 -30.71 -12.64
N GLY A 587 -4.05 -29.49 -13.02
CA GLY A 587 -3.30 -28.27 -12.69
C GLY A 587 -3.10 -28.07 -11.19
N MET A 588 -4.17 -28.20 -10.40
CA MET A 588 -4.13 -28.13 -8.93
C MET A 588 -3.19 -29.19 -8.33
N LEU A 589 -3.27 -30.43 -8.81
CA LEU A 589 -2.43 -31.53 -8.35
C LEU A 589 -0.94 -31.29 -8.69
N THR A 590 -0.65 -30.78 -9.89
CA THR A 590 0.72 -30.43 -10.30
C THR A 590 1.29 -29.30 -9.44
N ILE A 591 0.52 -28.25 -9.17
CA ILE A 591 0.92 -27.15 -8.26
C ILE A 591 1.15 -27.68 -6.83
N LEU A 592 0.27 -28.55 -6.32
CA LEU A 592 0.41 -29.17 -4.99
C LEU A 592 1.69 -29.99 -4.87
N ILE A 593 1.94 -30.91 -5.81
CA ILE A 593 3.15 -31.74 -5.85
C ILE A 593 4.40 -30.87 -5.97
N PHE A 594 4.37 -29.83 -6.82
CA PHE A 594 5.48 -28.92 -7.00
C PHE A 594 5.78 -28.12 -5.72
N ARG A 595 4.77 -27.56 -5.05
CA ARG A 595 4.96 -26.83 -3.78
C ARG A 595 5.47 -27.73 -2.68
N PHE A 596 4.94 -28.95 -2.57
CA PHE A 596 5.38 -29.94 -1.58
C PHE A 596 6.84 -30.38 -1.78
N THR A 597 7.27 -30.59 -3.04
CA THR A 597 8.64 -31.02 -3.37
C THR A 597 9.67 -29.89 -3.30
N THR A 598 9.31 -28.65 -3.66
CA THR A 598 10.26 -27.52 -3.71
C THR A 598 10.34 -26.70 -2.43
N THR A 599 9.28 -26.67 -1.60
CA THR A 599 9.21 -25.76 -0.45
C THR A 599 9.64 -26.46 0.84
N ARG A 600 10.95 -26.45 1.14
CA ARG A 600 11.52 -26.98 2.41
C ARG A 600 11.26 -26.08 3.64
N LYS A 601 10.11 -25.41 3.71
CA LYS A 601 9.71 -24.53 4.82
C LYS A 601 8.73 -25.22 5.77
N SER A 602 8.30 -24.53 6.82
CA SER A 602 7.26 -24.99 7.75
C SER A 602 5.98 -25.38 7.00
N GLY A 603 5.21 -26.34 7.55
CA GLY A 603 3.91 -26.77 6.98
C GLY A 603 2.95 -25.60 6.67
N PRO A 604 2.79 -24.60 7.57
CA PRO A 604 2.00 -23.40 7.30
C PRO A 604 2.48 -22.59 6.10
N ALA A 605 3.79 -22.54 5.83
CA ALA A 605 4.33 -21.86 4.65
C ALA A 605 3.92 -22.54 3.34
N VAL A 606 4.01 -23.88 3.29
CA VAL A 606 3.60 -24.66 2.12
C VAL A 606 2.10 -24.53 1.88
N PHE A 607 1.30 -24.63 2.94
CA PHE A 607 -0.15 -24.50 2.88
C PHE A 607 -0.60 -23.11 2.40
N LEU A 608 -0.03 -22.04 2.96
CA LEU A 608 -0.36 -20.66 2.54
C LEU A 608 0.04 -20.41 1.09
N ALA A 609 1.21 -20.87 0.65
CA ALA A 609 1.65 -20.73 -0.73
C ALA A 609 0.71 -21.46 -1.70
N PHE A 610 0.41 -22.74 -1.42
CA PHE A 610 -0.53 -23.53 -2.22
C PHE A 610 -1.92 -22.91 -2.30
N LEU A 611 -2.47 -22.41 -1.18
CA LEU A 611 -3.78 -21.75 -1.17
C LEU A 611 -3.78 -20.48 -2.04
N LEU A 612 -2.70 -19.69 -2.02
CA LEU A 612 -2.57 -18.50 -2.85
C LEU A 612 -2.45 -18.85 -4.34
N ASP A 613 -1.67 -19.89 -4.69
CA ASP A 613 -1.57 -20.35 -6.09
C ASP A 613 -2.90 -20.91 -6.59
N LEU A 614 -3.64 -21.66 -5.75
CA LEU A 614 -4.97 -22.15 -6.07
C LEU A 614 -5.96 -21.01 -6.32
N VAL A 615 -5.88 -19.94 -5.53
CA VAL A 615 -6.66 -18.72 -5.77
C VAL A 615 -6.24 -18.09 -7.11
N GLY A 616 -4.95 -18.05 -7.45
CA GLY A 616 -4.46 -17.57 -8.76
C GLY A 616 -5.04 -18.34 -9.94
N LEU A 617 -4.97 -19.67 -9.87
CA LEU A 617 -5.52 -20.58 -10.87
C LEU A 617 -7.04 -20.41 -11.04
N LEU A 618 -7.80 -20.38 -9.94
CA LEU A 618 -9.26 -20.23 -10.01
C LEU A 618 -9.70 -18.82 -10.43
N TYR A 619 -9.06 -17.79 -9.88
CA TYR A 619 -9.39 -16.39 -10.15
C TYR A 619 -9.01 -16.02 -11.59
N ILE A 620 -7.75 -16.21 -11.98
CA ILE A 620 -7.19 -15.71 -13.24
C ILE A 620 -7.49 -16.68 -14.38
N VAL A 621 -6.93 -17.89 -14.33
CA VAL A 621 -7.10 -18.89 -15.39
C VAL A 621 -8.56 -19.33 -15.50
N GLY A 622 -9.24 -19.54 -14.37
CA GLY A 622 -10.68 -19.82 -14.29
C GLY A 622 -11.54 -18.80 -15.03
N SER A 623 -11.61 -17.56 -14.54
CA SER A 623 -12.52 -16.55 -15.13
C SER A 623 -12.18 -16.16 -16.57
N LEU A 624 -10.90 -16.10 -16.94
CA LEU A 624 -10.49 -15.78 -18.31
C LEU A 624 -10.79 -16.95 -19.27
N SER A 625 -10.67 -18.21 -18.82
CA SER A 625 -11.09 -19.36 -19.62
C SER A 625 -12.60 -19.35 -19.92
N VAL A 626 -13.44 -18.84 -19.00
CA VAL A 626 -14.89 -18.69 -19.24
C VAL A 626 -15.19 -17.67 -20.34
N ILE A 627 -14.38 -16.61 -20.49
CA ILE A 627 -14.51 -15.64 -21.60
C ILE A 627 -14.19 -16.28 -22.96
N VAL A 628 -13.21 -17.21 -22.97
CA VAL A 628 -12.86 -18.01 -24.16
C VAL A 628 -13.90 -19.12 -24.41
N ALA A 629 -14.53 -19.69 -23.39
CA ALA A 629 -15.59 -20.70 -23.52
C ALA A 629 -16.87 -20.21 -24.23
N PHE A 630 -17.00 -18.89 -24.42
CA PHE A 630 -18.05 -18.28 -25.24
C PHE A 630 -17.77 -18.34 -26.75
N VAL A 631 -16.53 -18.61 -27.17
CA VAL A 631 -16.15 -18.78 -28.57
C VAL A 631 -16.86 -20.02 -29.13
N ASP A 632 -17.92 -19.81 -29.92
CA ASP A 632 -18.60 -20.86 -30.67
C ASP A 632 -18.47 -20.58 -32.18
N ASP A 633 -17.74 -21.44 -32.87
CA ASP A 633 -17.51 -21.33 -34.32
C ASP A 633 -18.82 -21.48 -35.13
N ASN A 634 -19.88 -22.05 -34.56
CA ASN A 634 -21.19 -22.19 -35.20
C ASN A 634 -22.10 -20.97 -34.98
N ARG A 635 -21.85 -20.16 -33.93
CA ARG A 635 -22.66 -18.98 -33.55
C ARG A 635 -21.84 -17.68 -33.52
N LYS A 636 -20.76 -17.62 -34.32
CA LYS A 636 -19.78 -16.51 -34.43
C LYS A 636 -20.38 -15.11 -34.29
N THR A 637 -21.40 -14.78 -35.08
CA THR A 637 -22.03 -13.44 -35.06
C THR A 637 -22.65 -13.13 -33.69
N LEU A 638 -23.39 -14.07 -33.11
CA LEU A 638 -24.09 -13.89 -31.84
C LEU A 638 -23.12 -13.79 -30.65
N TYR A 639 -21.99 -14.50 -30.73
CA TYR A 639 -20.91 -14.39 -29.76
C TYR A 639 -20.23 -13.01 -29.80
N ARG A 640 -19.80 -12.54 -30.99
CA ARG A 640 -19.21 -11.20 -31.20
C ARG A 640 -20.08 -10.12 -30.53
N LYS A 641 -21.40 -10.18 -30.82
CA LYS A 641 -22.42 -9.31 -30.24
C LYS A 641 -22.38 -9.28 -28.71
N LEU A 642 -22.40 -10.45 -28.05
CA LEU A 642 -22.42 -10.56 -26.59
C LEU A 642 -21.13 -10.10 -25.90
N LEU A 643 -19.96 -10.46 -26.44
CA LEU A 643 -18.68 -10.08 -25.82
C LEU A 643 -18.46 -8.56 -25.90
N ILE A 644 -18.86 -7.93 -27.02
CA ILE A 644 -18.91 -6.47 -27.13
C ILE A 644 -19.84 -5.88 -26.04
N VAL A 645 -21.07 -6.40 -25.89
CA VAL A 645 -22.01 -5.89 -24.87
C VAL A 645 -21.47 -6.07 -23.45
N LEU A 646 -20.81 -7.18 -23.13
CA LEU A 646 -20.14 -7.39 -21.83
C LEU A 646 -19.09 -6.30 -21.56
N LEU A 647 -18.19 -6.04 -22.52
CA LEU A 647 -17.15 -5.01 -22.38
C LEU A 647 -17.75 -3.62 -22.18
N TYR A 648 -18.73 -3.24 -23.00
CA TYR A 648 -19.40 -1.93 -22.89
C TYR A 648 -20.18 -1.77 -21.58
N VAL A 649 -20.83 -2.83 -21.07
CA VAL A 649 -21.53 -2.81 -19.77
C VAL A 649 -20.54 -2.62 -18.62
N VAL A 650 -19.40 -3.33 -18.62
CA VAL A 650 -18.35 -3.16 -17.60
C VAL A 650 -17.74 -1.76 -17.65
N TRP A 651 -17.32 -1.28 -18.83
CA TRP A 651 -16.74 0.05 -18.99
C TRP A 651 -17.71 1.19 -18.66
N ALA A 652 -18.99 1.04 -18.98
CA ALA A 652 -20.03 2.00 -18.61
C ALA A 652 -20.32 1.97 -17.10
N SER A 653 -20.33 0.80 -16.48
CA SER A 653 -20.45 0.61 -15.03
C SER A 653 -19.33 1.35 -14.28
N ASP A 654 -18.07 1.12 -14.67
CA ASP A 654 -16.90 1.77 -14.06
C ASP A 654 -16.89 3.29 -14.26
N SER A 655 -17.35 3.74 -15.43
CA SER A 655 -17.52 5.15 -15.74
C SER A 655 -18.63 5.77 -14.88
N GLY A 656 -19.81 5.14 -14.82
CA GLY A 656 -20.95 5.58 -14.02
C GLY A 656 -20.65 5.64 -12.53
N ALA A 657 -19.89 4.67 -12.02
CA ALA A 657 -19.31 4.70 -10.68
C ALA A 657 -18.46 5.95 -10.43
N TYR A 658 -17.49 6.20 -11.31
CA TYR A 658 -16.59 7.34 -11.20
C TYR A 658 -17.32 8.68 -11.30
N PHE A 659 -18.23 8.82 -12.26
CA PHE A 659 -19.03 10.03 -12.45
C PHE A 659 -19.95 10.30 -11.25
N THR A 660 -20.61 9.27 -10.72
CA THR A 660 -21.51 9.41 -9.57
C THR A 660 -20.75 9.81 -8.31
N GLY A 661 -19.63 9.15 -8.00
CA GLY A 661 -18.76 9.55 -6.88
C GLY A 661 -18.20 10.97 -7.05
N LYS A 662 -17.85 11.38 -8.28
CA LYS A 662 -17.42 12.76 -8.58
C LYS A 662 -18.53 13.80 -8.42
N LEU A 663 -19.74 13.48 -8.88
CA LEU A 663 -20.91 14.35 -8.78
C LEU A 663 -21.31 14.55 -7.31
N LEU A 664 -21.35 13.48 -6.51
CA LEU A 664 -21.65 13.55 -5.08
C LEU A 664 -20.59 14.33 -4.30
N ALA A 665 -19.32 14.19 -4.67
CA ALA A 665 -18.23 15.01 -4.11
C ALA A 665 -18.36 16.50 -4.49
N TYR A 666 -18.78 16.81 -5.72
CA TYR A 666 -19.06 18.18 -6.16
C TYR A 666 -20.25 18.80 -5.41
N CYS A 667 -21.35 18.03 -5.26
CA CYS A 667 -22.54 18.42 -4.51
C CYS A 667 -22.34 18.44 -2.97
N ARG A 668 -21.12 18.16 -2.47
CA ARG A 668 -20.78 18.09 -1.03
C ARG A 668 -21.73 17.19 -0.23
N TYR A 669 -22.12 16.04 -0.80
CA TYR A 669 -23.05 15.13 -0.17
C TYR A 669 -22.47 14.57 1.15
N LYS A 670 -23.20 14.78 2.26
CA LYS A 670 -22.68 14.58 3.63
C LYS A 670 -22.69 13.12 4.10
N ASN A 671 -23.51 12.27 3.48
CA ASN A 671 -23.75 10.88 3.91
C ASN A 671 -23.11 9.90 2.91
N TYR A 672 -21.78 9.77 2.94
CA TYR A 672 -21.04 8.86 2.06
C TYR A 672 -20.90 7.48 2.69
N HIS A 673 -21.45 6.43 2.07
CA HIS A 673 -21.43 5.07 2.63
C HIS A 673 -20.44 4.17 1.87
N PRO A 674 -19.19 3.99 2.35
CA PRO A 674 -18.24 3.07 1.73
C PRO A 674 -18.64 1.60 1.92
N LEU A 675 -18.59 0.78 0.86
CA LEU A 675 -18.87 -0.67 0.92
C LEU A 675 -17.94 -1.39 1.90
N ALA A 676 -16.65 -1.07 1.83
CA ALA A 676 -15.62 -1.68 2.65
C ALA A 676 -14.52 -0.66 2.97
N ALA A 677 -14.78 0.24 3.93
CA ALA A 677 -13.87 1.33 4.31
C ALA A 677 -12.43 0.88 4.67
N HIS A 678 -12.25 -0.38 5.07
CA HIS A 678 -10.97 -0.99 5.40
C HIS A 678 -10.19 -1.50 4.16
N LEU A 679 -10.87 -1.72 3.03
CA LEU A 679 -10.27 -2.12 1.74
C LEU A 679 -10.09 -0.92 0.80
N SER A 680 -11.15 -0.15 0.61
CA SER A 680 -11.17 1.06 -0.22
C SER A 680 -12.18 2.07 0.32
N LYS A 681 -11.72 3.29 0.60
CA LYS A 681 -12.58 4.42 0.97
C LYS A 681 -13.33 5.04 -0.22
N ASN A 682 -12.93 4.69 -1.44
CA ASN A 682 -13.46 5.27 -2.69
C ASN A 682 -14.46 4.33 -3.40
N LYS A 683 -14.88 3.22 -2.77
CA LYS A 683 -15.91 2.30 -3.29
C LYS A 683 -17.13 2.39 -2.36
N ASP A 684 -18.20 2.97 -2.88
CA ASP A 684 -19.38 3.48 -2.16
C ASP A 684 -20.71 2.95 -2.74
N TYR A 685 -21.75 2.90 -1.91
CA TYR A 685 -23.06 2.35 -2.30
C TYR A 685 -23.73 3.26 -3.34
N GLU A 686 -23.54 4.57 -3.19
CA GLU A 686 -24.04 5.57 -4.10
C GLU A 686 -23.36 5.46 -5.48
N GLY A 687 -22.03 5.34 -5.53
CA GLY A 687 -21.28 4.98 -6.74
C GLY A 687 -21.62 3.58 -7.30
N THR A 688 -22.15 2.67 -6.50
CA THR A 688 -22.65 1.37 -6.99
C THR A 688 -24.02 1.51 -7.67
N LEU A 689 -24.90 2.34 -7.12
CA LEU A 689 -26.17 2.71 -7.79
C LEU A 689 -25.91 3.40 -9.13
N GLY A 690 -24.93 4.32 -9.17
CA GLY A 690 -24.46 4.94 -10.41
C GLY A 690 -23.97 3.93 -11.45
N ALA A 691 -23.18 2.95 -11.02
CA ALA A 691 -22.71 1.86 -11.88
C ALA A 691 -23.86 1.03 -12.48
N ILE A 692 -24.90 0.72 -11.68
CA ILE A 692 -26.08 -0.02 -12.14
C ILE A 692 -26.85 0.78 -13.19
N VAL A 693 -27.13 2.06 -12.96
CA VAL A 693 -27.88 2.90 -13.90
C VAL A 693 -27.16 3.01 -15.25
N PHE A 694 -25.85 3.28 -15.23
CA PHE A 694 -25.04 3.37 -16.46
C PHE A 694 -24.89 2.00 -17.14
N GLY A 695 -24.74 0.91 -16.39
CA GLY A 695 -24.69 -0.46 -16.93
C GLY A 695 -25.98 -0.85 -17.65
N ILE A 696 -27.15 -0.57 -17.06
CA ILE A 696 -28.46 -0.82 -17.68
C ILE A 696 -28.61 0.02 -18.95
N ALA A 697 -28.26 1.32 -18.91
CA ALA A 697 -28.29 2.17 -20.09
C ALA A 697 -27.40 1.63 -21.21
N ALA A 698 -26.17 1.20 -20.89
CA ALA A 698 -25.26 0.59 -21.84
C ALA A 698 -25.78 -0.73 -22.42
N MET A 699 -26.41 -1.60 -21.61
CA MET A 699 -27.05 -2.83 -22.08
C MET A 699 -28.15 -2.53 -23.12
N PHE A 700 -29.01 -1.54 -22.87
CA PHE A 700 -30.06 -1.18 -23.83
C PHE A 700 -29.52 -0.50 -25.10
N ILE A 701 -28.55 0.42 -24.97
CA ILE A 701 -27.89 1.07 -26.12
C ILE A 701 -27.16 0.03 -26.98
N ALA A 702 -26.37 -0.85 -26.36
CA ALA A 702 -25.67 -1.91 -27.07
C ALA A 702 -26.65 -2.90 -27.71
N THR A 703 -27.73 -3.27 -27.02
CA THR A 703 -28.82 -4.08 -27.59
C THR A 703 -29.43 -3.42 -28.83
N ALA A 704 -29.65 -2.10 -28.83
CA ALA A 704 -30.25 -1.39 -29.96
C ALA A 704 -29.31 -1.28 -31.18
N ILE A 705 -27.99 -1.21 -30.96
CA ILE A 705 -26.99 -1.14 -32.04
C ILE A 705 -26.68 -2.54 -32.59
N VAL A 706 -26.59 -3.52 -31.69
CA VAL A 706 -25.93 -4.82 -31.94
C VAL A 706 -26.97 -5.95 -32.03
N ASP A 707 -28.23 -5.70 -31.71
CA ASP A 707 -29.37 -6.65 -31.71
C ASP A 707 -29.04 -7.95 -30.95
N VAL A 708 -29.09 -7.85 -29.62
CA VAL A 708 -28.91 -8.98 -28.70
C VAL A 708 -30.28 -9.54 -28.32
N PRO A 709 -30.56 -10.85 -28.49
CA PRO A 709 -31.84 -11.43 -28.11
C PRO A 709 -32.01 -11.51 -26.58
N GLY A 710 -33.24 -11.79 -26.14
CA GLY A 710 -33.63 -11.88 -24.74
C GLY A 710 -34.63 -10.81 -24.31
N SER A 711 -35.47 -11.15 -23.32
CA SER A 711 -36.50 -10.25 -22.81
C SER A 711 -35.90 -9.02 -22.10
N PRO A 712 -36.60 -7.87 -22.09
CA PRO A 712 -36.13 -6.68 -21.36
C PRO A 712 -35.88 -6.96 -19.87
N CYS A 713 -36.73 -7.78 -19.25
CA CYS A 713 -36.57 -8.19 -17.85
C CYS A 713 -35.29 -9.00 -17.62
N ALA A 714 -34.98 -9.97 -18.49
CA ALA A 714 -33.74 -10.74 -18.39
C ALA A 714 -32.51 -9.82 -18.56
N LYS A 715 -32.52 -8.93 -19.56
CA LYS A 715 -31.45 -7.94 -19.79
C LYS A 715 -31.18 -7.09 -18.55
N ILE A 716 -32.23 -6.57 -17.90
CA ILE A 716 -32.10 -5.78 -16.66
C ILE A 716 -31.53 -6.62 -15.52
N ILE A 717 -32.12 -7.78 -15.22
CA ILE A 717 -31.73 -8.64 -14.08
C ILE A 717 -30.26 -9.08 -14.19
N PHE A 718 -29.85 -9.58 -15.36
CA PHE A 718 -28.48 -10.04 -15.56
C PHE A 718 -27.48 -8.88 -15.61
N THR A 719 -27.88 -7.68 -16.05
CA THR A 719 -27.01 -6.48 -15.97
C THR A 719 -26.80 -6.05 -14.52
N ILE A 720 -27.86 -5.98 -13.70
CA ILE A 720 -27.74 -5.67 -12.26
C ILE A 720 -26.83 -6.68 -11.58
N LEU A 721 -27.04 -7.97 -11.83
CA LEU A 721 -26.22 -9.03 -11.26
C LEU A 721 -24.75 -8.95 -11.73
N ALA A 722 -24.50 -8.70 -13.02
CA ALA A 722 -23.14 -8.56 -13.55
C ALA A 722 -22.41 -7.35 -12.97
N VAL A 723 -23.08 -6.21 -12.79
CA VAL A 723 -22.50 -5.03 -12.13
C VAL A 723 -22.18 -5.32 -10.66
N ILE A 724 -23.10 -5.93 -9.90
CA ILE A 724 -22.87 -6.26 -8.48
C ILE A 724 -21.71 -7.25 -8.34
N ILE A 725 -21.69 -8.32 -9.13
CA ILE A 725 -20.64 -9.35 -9.08
C ILE A 725 -19.30 -8.78 -9.57
N GLY A 726 -19.29 -7.94 -10.63
CA GLY A 726 -18.10 -7.19 -11.05
C GLY A 726 -17.54 -6.31 -9.94
N ARG A 727 -18.40 -5.60 -9.18
CA ARG A 727 -18.00 -4.83 -7.98
C ARG A 727 -17.48 -5.70 -6.83
N LEU A 728 -17.80 -6.99 -6.76
CA LEU A 728 -17.15 -7.92 -5.83
C LEU A 728 -15.74 -8.28 -6.29
N GLY A 729 -15.50 -8.46 -7.60
CA GLY A 729 -14.16 -8.63 -8.15
C GLY A 729 -13.25 -7.43 -7.86
N ASP A 730 -13.79 -6.24 -8.11
CA ASP A 730 -13.25 -4.93 -7.75
C ASP A 730 -12.82 -4.87 -6.24
N LEU A 731 -13.62 -5.44 -5.33
CA LEU A 731 -13.31 -5.50 -3.90
C LEU A 731 -12.31 -6.61 -3.53
N PHE A 732 -12.37 -7.76 -4.21
CA PHE A 732 -11.49 -8.91 -4.01
C PHE A 732 -10.04 -8.60 -4.41
N GLU A 733 -9.86 -7.96 -5.56
CA GLU A 733 -8.58 -7.40 -6.00
C GLU A 733 -8.01 -6.44 -4.93
N SER A 734 -8.84 -5.52 -4.44
CA SER A 734 -8.43 -4.55 -3.43
C SER A 734 -8.06 -5.22 -2.11
N LEU A 735 -8.70 -6.33 -1.74
CA LEU A 735 -8.35 -7.17 -0.59
C LEU A 735 -6.96 -7.80 -0.76
N LEU A 736 -6.67 -8.40 -1.93
CA LEU A 736 -5.35 -8.99 -2.22
C LEU A 736 -4.25 -7.92 -2.13
N LYS A 737 -4.51 -6.71 -2.65
CA LYS A 737 -3.60 -5.56 -2.51
C LYS A 737 -3.39 -5.12 -1.08
N ARG A 738 -4.43 -5.11 -0.23
CA ARG A 738 -4.27 -4.76 1.19
C ARG A 738 -3.57 -5.86 1.99
N ALA A 739 -3.74 -7.14 1.63
CA ALA A 739 -3.00 -8.26 2.20
C ALA A 739 -1.50 -8.17 1.88
N ALA A 740 -1.15 -7.89 0.61
CA ALA A 740 0.21 -7.52 0.20
C ALA A 740 0.67 -6.14 0.73
N GLY A 741 -0.27 -5.37 1.31
CA GLY A 741 -0.21 -3.94 1.63
C GLY A 741 0.55 -3.10 0.62
N VAL A 742 0.06 -3.16 -0.61
CA VAL A 742 0.33 -2.28 -1.73
C VAL A 742 -0.94 -1.46 -2.06
N LYS A 743 -0.85 -0.54 -3.02
CA LYS A 743 -2.02 0.17 -3.56
C LYS A 743 -2.37 -0.27 -4.99
N ASP A 744 -1.34 -0.56 -5.77
CA ASP A 744 -1.40 -0.85 -7.20
C ASP A 744 -0.90 -2.29 -7.40
N SER A 745 -1.55 -3.09 -8.28
CA SER A 745 -1.19 -4.50 -8.50
C SER A 745 0.16 -4.65 -9.21
N GLY A 746 0.49 -3.70 -10.09
CA GLY A 746 1.72 -3.72 -10.87
C GLY A 746 2.13 -2.35 -11.42
N LYS A 747 3.06 -2.38 -12.37
CA LYS A 747 3.56 -1.20 -13.11
C LYS A 747 3.49 -1.37 -14.63
N LEU A 748 2.95 -2.49 -15.10
CA LEU A 748 3.00 -2.89 -16.52
C LEU A 748 2.31 -1.85 -17.42
N ILE A 749 1.22 -1.25 -16.93
CA ILE A 749 0.52 -0.15 -17.60
C ILE A 749 0.75 1.15 -16.79
N PRO A 750 1.62 2.08 -17.24
CA PRO A 750 1.91 3.30 -16.50
C PRO A 750 0.65 4.15 -16.30
N GLY A 751 0.48 4.70 -15.08
CA GLY A 751 -0.68 5.50 -14.68
C GLY A 751 -1.96 4.71 -14.33
N HIS A 752 -1.99 3.38 -14.52
CA HIS A 752 -3.24 2.60 -14.51
C HIS A 752 -3.39 1.58 -13.37
N GLY A 753 -2.42 1.46 -12.46
CA GLY A 753 -2.46 0.56 -11.28
C GLY A 753 -1.94 -0.85 -11.54
N GLY A 754 -2.09 -1.34 -12.77
CA GLY A 754 -1.62 -2.65 -13.24
C GLY A 754 -2.57 -3.20 -14.30
N MET A 755 -2.34 -4.43 -14.75
CA MET A 755 -3.29 -5.15 -15.61
C MET A 755 -4.46 -5.72 -14.78
N LEU A 756 -4.19 -6.26 -13.58
CA LEU A 756 -5.24 -6.83 -12.72
C LEU A 756 -6.31 -5.79 -12.34
N ASP A 757 -5.85 -4.57 -12.04
CA ASP A 757 -6.62 -3.33 -11.80
C ASP A 757 -7.50 -2.86 -12.99
N ARG A 758 -7.47 -3.54 -14.14
CA ARG A 758 -8.24 -3.23 -15.37
C ARG A 758 -9.26 -4.31 -15.75
N ILE A 759 -9.12 -5.52 -15.21
CA ILE A 759 -9.93 -6.69 -15.59
C ILE A 759 -10.66 -7.36 -14.43
N ASP A 760 -10.37 -6.98 -13.18
CA ASP A 760 -10.98 -7.50 -11.96
C ASP A 760 -12.52 -7.49 -12.00
N ALA A 761 -13.12 -6.39 -12.45
CA ALA A 761 -14.58 -6.30 -12.67
C ALA A 761 -15.06 -7.18 -13.85
N LEU A 762 -14.30 -7.24 -14.94
CA LEU A 762 -14.62 -8.03 -16.15
C LEU A 762 -14.62 -9.54 -15.88
N MET A 763 -13.61 -10.02 -15.17
CA MET A 763 -13.43 -11.43 -14.76
C MET A 763 -14.61 -11.95 -13.95
N PHE A 764 -15.18 -11.11 -13.09
CA PHE A 764 -16.34 -11.47 -12.29
C PHE A 764 -17.67 -11.27 -13.06
N ALA A 765 -17.79 -10.22 -13.87
CA ALA A 765 -18.97 -9.98 -14.71
C ALA A 765 -19.16 -11.06 -15.80
N SER A 766 -18.07 -11.61 -16.34
CA SER A 766 -18.13 -12.67 -17.37
C SER A 766 -18.86 -13.92 -16.87
N LEU A 767 -18.67 -14.32 -15.60
CA LEU A 767 -19.35 -15.47 -14.99
C LEU A 767 -20.88 -15.31 -15.01
N VAL A 768 -21.38 -14.09 -14.82
CA VAL A 768 -22.82 -13.78 -14.89
C VAL A 768 -23.32 -13.79 -16.34
N PHE A 769 -22.54 -13.19 -17.25
CA PHE A 769 -22.86 -13.21 -18.68
C PHE A 769 -22.82 -14.62 -19.28
N ALA A 770 -22.00 -15.54 -18.74
CA ALA A 770 -22.02 -16.96 -19.09
C ALA A 770 -23.39 -17.58 -18.83
N ARG A 771 -23.99 -17.27 -17.68
CA ARG A 771 -25.31 -17.78 -17.32
C ARG A 771 -26.42 -17.08 -18.08
N TYR A 772 -26.26 -15.80 -18.42
CA TYR A 772 -27.16 -15.10 -19.35
C TYR A 772 -27.19 -15.79 -20.71
N TYR A 773 -26.02 -16.07 -21.29
CA TYR A 773 -25.89 -16.80 -22.56
C TYR A 773 -26.60 -18.16 -22.48
N ALA A 774 -26.27 -18.98 -21.48
CA ALA A 774 -26.85 -20.31 -21.32
C ALA A 774 -28.38 -20.30 -21.14
N MET A 775 -28.95 -19.34 -20.39
CA MET A 775 -30.40 -19.28 -20.15
C MET A 775 -31.20 -18.66 -21.31
N VAL A 776 -30.67 -17.62 -21.96
CA VAL A 776 -31.41 -16.85 -22.97
C VAL A 776 -31.25 -17.44 -24.37
N MET A 777 -30.18 -18.19 -24.64
CA MET A 777 -29.91 -18.78 -25.96
C MET A 777 -30.23 -20.28 -26.07
N MET A 778 -30.72 -20.91 -25.00
CA MET A 778 -31.15 -22.32 -24.99
C MET A 778 -32.56 -22.52 -24.40
N PRO A 779 -33.65 -22.06 -25.06
CA PRO A 779 -35.02 -22.40 -24.64
C PRO A 779 -35.36 -23.89 -24.82
N ASP A 780 -34.76 -24.57 -25.80
CA ASP A 780 -35.33 -25.79 -26.40
C ASP A 780 -34.76 -27.13 -25.92
N GLN A 781 -33.93 -27.17 -24.87
CA GLN A 781 -33.61 -28.46 -24.18
C GLN A 781 -34.61 -28.84 -23.09
N GLY A 782 -35.82 -28.27 -23.13
CA GLY A 782 -36.90 -28.52 -22.15
C GLY A 782 -38.27 -28.85 -22.76
N ARG A 783 -38.36 -29.03 -24.08
CA ARG A 783 -39.58 -29.47 -24.78
C ARG A 783 -39.23 -30.35 -25.99
N ASP A 784 -39.09 -31.65 -25.75
CA ASP A 784 -39.45 -32.62 -26.79
C ASP A 784 -40.97 -32.54 -26.99
N PRO A 785 -41.48 -32.29 -28.21
CA PRO A 785 -42.90 -32.44 -28.53
C PRO A 785 -43.29 -33.92 -28.71
N ASP A 786 -42.31 -34.80 -28.95
CA ASP A 786 -42.52 -36.14 -29.53
C ASP A 786 -42.59 -37.27 -28.49
N VAL A 787 -43.07 -36.99 -27.27
CA VAL A 787 -43.43 -38.01 -26.26
C VAL A 787 -44.91 -37.90 -25.87
N VAL A 788 -45.78 -37.76 -26.88
CA VAL A 788 -47.18 -38.21 -26.83
C VAL A 788 -47.53 -38.84 -28.19
N GLY A 789 -47.38 -40.17 -28.27
CA GLY A 789 -47.66 -40.99 -29.44
C GLY A 789 -47.57 -42.47 -29.12
#